data_AF-F7RSP5-F1
#
_entry.id   AF-F7RSP5-F1
#
_cell.length_a   1.000
_cell.length_b   1.000
_cell.length_c   1.000
_cell.angle_alpha   90.00
_cell.angle_beta   90.00
_cell.angle_gamma   90.00
#
_symmetry.space_group_name_H-M   'P 1'
#
loop_
_entity.id
_entity.type
_entity.pdbx_description
1 polymer ?
#
loop_
_entity_poly.entity_id
_entity_poly.type
_entity_poly.pdbx_seq_one_letter_code
_entity_poly.pdbx_strand_id
1 'polypeptide(L)'
;MAIKHFYHAVMAILMLIFSTSSMAFDPIDQNVIFAKVAQGHHGNNSNVCHQISYPQLQINNLGIINGTGGESLDYCSSNDGSGLSNSSCDDGFGGVRKCTIDYSDIRGLNLTGNNAFLSSNGNGGGVGSCNTGEQLTLGANGQNQFSNIALYSACSLTLSASQNEYRFNSIELGSGATLVLPEGDYWIRNFTLNQNAKVVLQGNVRIFTLQSFGLNSAKFNEANSASALIIAYGDVSLTGSTLLNGRVYSDNKIAVNNDAIINGRVTSRYLEINTNGKINDGLPPLQCFNDNFSQSALSNDWVVSRSSGSFTPAIVSGRMRLTEAKSDQSTASTYQRLFPAANNLVEIQFNHYAYGGSGADGIALVLSDAAITPQPGAFGGPLGYGFKPGISGFAGGWLGVGIDEFGNFSGEGGSYNIGQRRQSVAVRGSGAGTSGYRYLRGTCNNGTSNTSGNCLSPTVDGNNVSPAHRYKITIDSQVSGQSMVKIERNTGSGFVTLIPAFNAIAQTGQAAIPSDFLLSLTGSTGGSNNNHEIDNVQICALKSNPIGAQIDHFEFDHTGQGLTCNPETVTIRACANASCSQLFTDPLTATLLPESTSEGIWIGGNQVSFNNGSTQLQLRRNTPGIVTLGVKGSSPTTKPLSKTLCRIGAGALSENNCSLTFADSGFIFDVPDKLANKPVDVLVKAVKKSDATQQCVPSFQNQTKTLNFWSVYQTPSTPISPKAVTINSSAIGTSSTAPTALNLVFDVEGQSSISVNYPDAGKLQLEAKYTGTGDEQDLVMTGSDQFVSVPAGLCVKPVDASALCPSANMSCNVYRKAGQDFGMTVQAVAWQSDSDPDFCSGNLPTTNFSDTTMTLTSQVVAPAIASGGHNGVLGVRSYHHTAQTNNLNSLNNQTMGEVGVFQIAAQATPNYLGAASSLNIPIAYSANLGRFVPDRFLVGDVSVISACGSFSYMDQPFPMSMTLSALNIGGDVTQNYFPPFSLATAKLVGENNNNGVDLQSRLSALPVNAASWIQGVATVDGAYRAYLNRVTPNVTTNLYQDGPFESLDIGVQVLDNDPRPNGIYAYVASPDMDAATAGNCTLCNAKNISTQTLRHGRATMDNTYGPETETLKMPTRTEYWNGANWVLNGDDSCTVATYGLGSQVDNAGLGYHFDPDLTTGQSINRSGATSAFQMGQFDLLWRALTSSGNLYRGQVTAPLDVPTWLEWYWNWNDITPTALSDPRASAFFGRYRGHDRIIYWREVN
;
A
#
# COMPACT_ATOMS: atom_id res chain seq x y z
N MET A 1 20.26 41.11 78.88
CA MET A 1 19.59 42.36 78.48
C MET A 1 20.60 43.36 77.86
N ALA A 2 21.47 42.92 76.94
CA ALA A 2 22.55 43.78 76.40
C ALA A 2 22.99 43.44 74.95
N ILE A 3 22.17 42.73 74.16
CA ILE A 3 22.47 42.40 72.76
C ILE A 3 21.38 42.91 71.78
N LYS A 4 20.22 43.37 72.29
CA LYS A 4 19.09 43.87 71.47
C LYS A 4 19.16 45.37 71.12
N HIS A 5 20.17 46.11 71.59
CA HIS A 5 20.32 47.55 71.28
C HIS A 5 21.45 47.90 70.31
N PHE A 6 22.31 46.94 69.94
CA PHE A 6 23.32 47.17 68.90
C PHE A 6 22.79 46.89 67.47
N TYR A 7 21.83 45.98 67.31
CA TYR A 7 21.19 45.68 66.02
C TYR A 7 20.24 46.79 65.52
N HIS A 8 19.65 47.59 66.41
CA HIS A 8 18.73 48.67 66.01
C HIS A 8 19.45 49.96 65.58
N ALA A 9 20.75 50.11 65.90
CA ALA A 9 21.56 51.26 65.46
C ALA A 9 22.22 51.02 64.09
N VAL A 10 22.60 49.78 63.77
CA VAL A 10 23.19 49.44 62.46
C VAL A 10 22.12 49.36 61.35
N MET A 11 20.86 49.09 61.71
CA MET A 11 19.74 49.09 60.75
C MET A 11 19.25 50.49 60.36
N ALA A 12 19.63 51.55 61.10
CA ALA A 12 19.19 52.92 60.84
C ALA A 12 20.17 53.73 59.95
N ILE A 13 21.42 53.30 59.81
CA ILE A 13 22.45 54.01 59.01
C ILE A 13 22.56 53.46 57.58
N LEU A 14 22.02 52.27 57.29
CA LEU A 14 21.86 51.77 55.92
C LEU A 14 20.53 52.18 55.26
N MET A 15 19.81 53.15 55.84
CA MET A 15 18.51 53.66 55.36
C MET A 15 18.58 55.07 54.72
N LEU A 16 19.76 55.54 54.30
CA LEU A 16 19.88 56.89 53.71
C LEU A 16 20.67 57.02 52.39
N ILE A 17 21.06 55.93 51.73
CA ILE A 17 21.57 55.99 50.34
C ILE A 17 21.15 54.74 49.55
N PHE A 18 19.87 54.63 49.23
CA PHE A 18 19.42 53.94 48.01
C PHE A 18 18.30 54.77 47.40
N SER A 19 18.69 55.61 46.44
CA SER A 19 17.78 56.15 45.44
C SER A 19 16.95 55.01 44.88
N THR A 20 15.63 55.13 44.99
CA THR A 20 14.65 54.25 44.38
C THR A 20 14.82 54.23 42.86
N SER A 21 15.56 53.26 42.35
CA SER A 21 15.53 52.85 40.94
C SER A 21 14.75 51.54 40.82
N SER A 22 13.42 51.63 40.99
CA SER A 22 12.50 50.61 40.46
C SER A 22 12.12 51.04 39.05
N MET A 23 12.31 50.16 38.06
CA MET A 23 11.45 49.92 36.88
C MET A 23 12.22 48.96 35.97
N ALA A 24 12.41 47.71 36.41
CA ALA A 24 12.83 46.63 35.51
C ALA A 24 11.60 45.75 35.27
N PHE A 25 11.34 45.37 34.02
CA PHE A 25 10.33 44.36 33.69
C PHE A 25 10.66 43.07 34.45
N ASP A 26 9.66 42.46 35.10
CA ASP A 26 9.85 41.26 35.91
C ASP A 26 10.57 40.15 35.11
N PRO A 27 11.41 39.31 35.74
CA PRO A 27 12.06 38.21 35.04
C PRO A 27 11.05 37.29 34.35
N ILE A 28 11.22 37.09 33.04
CA ILE A 28 10.37 36.20 32.25
C ILE A 28 10.94 34.78 32.33
N ASP A 29 10.19 33.84 32.91
CA ASP A 29 10.50 32.43 32.80
C ASP A 29 10.22 31.93 31.38
N GLN A 30 11.25 31.95 30.55
CA GLN A 30 11.13 31.57 29.14
C GLN A 30 10.84 30.08 28.94
N ASN A 31 11.08 29.23 29.95
CA ASN A 31 10.76 27.80 29.86
C ASN A 31 9.26 27.54 30.04
N VAL A 32 8.56 28.47 30.70
CA VAL A 32 7.10 28.44 30.84
C VAL A 32 6.44 29.16 29.69
N ILE A 33 6.89 30.39 29.40
CA ILE A 33 6.26 31.23 28.37
C ILE A 33 6.48 30.66 26.98
N PHE A 34 7.58 29.95 26.71
CA PHE A 34 7.91 29.39 25.41
C PHE A 34 8.32 27.92 25.52
N ALA A 35 7.52 27.12 26.23
CA ALA A 35 7.75 25.69 26.44
C ALA A 35 7.66 24.90 25.12
N LYS A 36 6.70 25.26 24.27
CA LYS A 36 6.46 24.69 22.93
C LYS A 36 6.90 25.67 21.83
N VAL A 37 7.06 25.16 20.61
CA VAL A 37 7.36 26.00 19.43
C VAL A 37 6.28 27.07 19.19
N ALA A 38 5.02 26.71 19.46
CA ALA A 38 3.89 27.62 19.47
C ALA A 38 2.92 27.20 20.59
N GLN A 39 2.44 28.16 21.37
CA GLN A 39 1.45 27.91 22.43
C GLN A 39 0.52 29.10 22.65
N GLY A 40 -0.67 28.82 23.15
CA GLY A 40 -1.72 29.77 23.48
C GLY A 40 -1.59 30.35 24.89
N HIS A 41 -2.30 31.46 25.12
CA HIS A 41 -2.73 31.92 26.44
C HIS A 41 -4.06 32.68 26.31
N HIS A 42 -4.83 32.86 27.39
CA HIS A 42 -6.05 33.70 27.36
C HIS A 42 -6.03 34.88 28.34
N GLY A 43 -4.84 35.47 28.49
CA GLY A 43 -4.58 36.58 29.41
C GLY A 43 -4.02 36.12 30.75
N ASN A 44 -4.07 36.97 31.78
CA ASN A 44 -3.34 36.78 33.05
C ASN A 44 -4.21 36.31 34.24
N ASN A 45 -5.49 35.97 34.03
CA ASN A 45 -6.50 35.78 35.07
C ASN A 45 -7.03 34.33 35.25
N SER A 46 -6.71 33.39 34.35
CA SER A 46 -7.05 31.96 34.45
C SER A 46 -6.18 31.13 33.49
N ASN A 47 -6.29 29.79 33.52
CA ASN A 47 -5.73 28.82 32.55
C ASN A 47 -6.78 27.77 32.12
N VAL A 48 -8.08 28.13 32.13
CA VAL A 48 -9.19 27.22 31.81
C VAL A 48 -9.86 27.59 30.47
N CYS A 49 -9.87 26.66 29.51
CA CYS A 49 -10.20 26.88 28.09
C CYS A 49 -11.65 27.32 27.73
N HIS A 50 -12.55 27.48 28.68
CA HIS A 50 -13.96 27.85 28.48
C HIS A 50 -14.23 29.32 28.07
N GLN A 51 -13.22 30.19 27.95
CA GLN A 51 -13.39 31.63 27.71
C GLN A 51 -13.00 32.10 26.30
N ILE A 52 -12.67 31.19 25.39
CA ILE A 52 -12.29 31.50 24.01
C ILE A 52 -13.50 31.36 23.07
N SER A 53 -13.84 32.42 22.33
CA SER A 53 -14.99 32.48 21.42
C SER A 53 -14.63 32.35 19.93
N TYR A 54 -13.33 32.27 19.62
CA TYR A 54 -12.78 32.18 18.27
C TYR A 54 -11.55 31.26 18.27
N PRO A 55 -11.28 30.46 17.23
CA PRO A 55 -10.15 29.52 17.24
C PRO A 55 -8.83 30.18 17.62
N GLN A 56 -8.20 29.67 18.68
CA GLN A 56 -6.95 30.21 19.22
C GLN A 56 -5.78 29.94 18.28
N LEU A 57 -5.76 28.77 17.64
CA LEU A 57 -4.83 28.40 16.59
C LEU A 57 -5.56 28.32 15.25
N GLN A 58 -5.12 29.13 14.29
CA GLN A 58 -5.54 29.02 12.89
C GLN A 58 -4.34 28.86 11.99
N ILE A 59 -4.34 27.76 11.23
CA ILE A 59 -3.37 27.55 10.16
C ILE A 59 -4.18 27.31 8.89
N ASN A 60 -4.02 28.24 7.94
CA ASN A 60 -4.73 28.26 6.67
C ASN A 60 -3.74 27.99 5.52
N ASN A 61 -4.24 27.47 4.40
CA ASN A 61 -3.46 27.21 3.19
C ASN A 61 -2.21 26.34 3.46
N LEU A 62 -1.03 26.76 2.97
CA LEU A 62 0.26 26.09 3.11
C LEU A 62 1.07 26.58 4.34
N GLY A 63 0.41 27.16 5.35
CA GLY A 63 1.07 27.53 6.60
C GLY A 63 1.59 26.29 7.36
N ILE A 64 2.75 26.41 8.01
CA ILE A 64 3.37 25.28 8.73
C ILE A 64 4.12 25.70 10.00
N ILE A 65 4.06 24.86 11.03
CA ILE A 65 4.85 24.93 12.25
C ILE A 65 5.83 23.75 12.29
N ASN A 66 7.13 24.01 12.35
CA ASN A 66 8.18 23.00 12.39
C ASN A 66 8.90 22.99 13.75
N GLY A 67 9.22 21.80 14.23
CA GLY A 67 9.86 21.60 15.54
C GLY A 67 8.84 21.27 16.65
N THR A 68 7.66 20.78 16.28
CA THR A 68 6.72 20.15 17.21
C THR A 68 7.23 18.80 17.70
N GLY A 69 8.06 18.11 16.91
CA GLY A 69 8.56 16.78 17.24
C GLY A 69 7.46 15.72 17.22
N GLY A 70 6.37 15.95 16.48
CA GLY A 70 5.18 15.09 16.49
C GLY A 70 4.21 15.35 17.64
N GLU A 71 4.54 16.22 18.60
CA GLU A 71 3.73 16.48 19.79
C GLU A 71 2.57 17.47 19.55
N SER A 72 1.55 17.40 20.39
CA SER A 72 0.45 18.39 20.38
C SER A 72 0.92 19.76 20.89
N LEU A 73 0.27 20.80 20.35
CA LEU A 73 0.46 22.20 20.76
C LEU A 73 -0.54 22.60 21.84
N ASP A 74 -0.10 23.47 22.74
CA ASP A 74 -0.88 23.91 23.89
C ASP A 74 -1.81 25.07 23.45
N TYR A 75 -2.94 24.73 22.82
CA TYR A 75 -4.02 25.67 22.50
C TYR A 75 -5.39 25.12 22.93
N CYS A 76 -6.27 26.02 23.39
CA CYS A 76 -7.63 25.68 23.81
C CYS A 76 -8.58 25.34 22.65
N SER A 77 -8.31 25.85 21.44
CA SER A 77 -9.12 25.58 20.25
C SER A 77 -8.31 25.79 18.96
N SER A 78 -8.72 25.10 17.89
CA SER A 78 -8.13 25.23 16.56
C SER A 78 -9.20 25.33 15.47
N ASN A 79 -8.80 25.66 14.24
CA ASN A 79 -9.67 25.60 13.06
C ASN A 79 -9.76 24.18 12.43
N ASP A 80 -9.53 23.11 13.21
CA ASP A 80 -9.75 21.75 12.72
C ASP A 80 -11.22 21.52 12.36
N GLY A 81 -11.46 20.82 11.25
CA GLY A 81 -12.78 20.73 10.61
C GLY A 81 -13.22 21.99 9.84
N SER A 82 -12.46 23.08 9.89
CA SER A 82 -12.74 24.37 9.23
C SER A 82 -11.52 24.94 8.48
N GLY A 83 -10.81 24.09 7.73
CA GLY A 83 -9.74 24.51 6.81
C GLY A 83 -8.30 24.26 7.27
N LEU A 84 -8.09 23.63 8.45
CA LEU A 84 -6.76 23.21 8.90
C LEU A 84 -6.14 22.16 7.96
N SER A 85 -4.99 22.49 7.38
CA SER A 85 -4.27 21.63 6.43
C SER A 85 -3.74 20.33 7.06
N ASN A 86 -3.74 19.24 6.29
CA ASN A 86 -3.11 17.96 6.70
C ASN A 86 -1.57 18.02 6.75
N SER A 87 -0.97 19.14 6.36
CA SER A 87 0.49 19.34 6.33
C SER A 87 0.91 20.59 7.13
N SER A 88 0.19 20.88 8.22
CA SER A 88 0.36 22.10 9.00
C SER A 88 1.42 21.99 10.11
N CYS A 89 1.87 20.79 10.47
CA CYS A 89 2.94 20.53 11.45
C CYS A 89 3.92 19.46 10.96
N ASP A 90 5.14 19.42 11.50
CA ASP A 90 6.06 18.28 11.31
C ASP A 90 5.58 17.02 12.07
N ASP A 91 5.97 15.84 11.57
CA ASP A 91 5.67 14.55 12.19
C ASP A 91 6.76 14.02 13.15
N GLY A 92 7.86 14.77 13.32
CA GLY A 92 9.03 14.35 14.11
C GLY A 92 9.99 13.38 13.41
N PHE A 93 9.64 12.85 12.23
CA PHE A 93 10.44 11.88 11.46
C PHE A 93 10.90 12.43 10.09
N GLY A 94 10.71 13.73 9.85
CA GLY A 94 11.09 14.43 8.62
C GLY A 94 9.96 14.53 7.59
N GLY A 95 8.75 14.10 7.93
CA GLY A 95 7.52 14.33 7.18
C GLY A 95 6.63 15.39 7.83
N VAL A 96 5.38 15.45 7.35
CA VAL A 96 4.38 16.44 7.79
C VAL A 96 3.07 15.75 8.16
N ARG A 97 2.32 16.37 9.07
CA ARG A 97 1.02 15.94 9.56
C ARG A 97 0.11 17.13 9.82
N LYS A 98 -1.16 16.84 10.08
CA LYS A 98 -2.07 17.83 10.67
C LYS A 98 -1.61 18.15 12.09
N CYS A 99 -1.60 19.44 12.44
CA CYS A 99 -1.34 19.85 13.82
C CYS A 99 -2.45 19.33 14.73
N THR A 100 -2.05 18.83 15.90
CA THR A 100 -2.95 18.48 16.99
C THR A 100 -2.77 19.46 18.13
N ILE A 101 -3.85 19.70 18.88
CA ILE A 101 -3.85 20.50 20.10
C ILE A 101 -4.23 19.62 21.29
N ASP A 102 -3.83 20.03 22.48
CA ASP A 102 -4.14 19.30 23.73
C ASP A 102 -5.34 19.89 24.50
N TYR A 103 -5.99 20.91 23.95
CA TYR A 103 -7.10 21.63 24.56
C TYR A 103 -6.73 22.29 25.90
N SER A 104 -5.48 22.75 26.02
CA SER A 104 -4.97 23.51 27.14
C SER A 104 -4.23 24.77 26.65
N ASP A 105 -4.04 25.75 27.52
CA ASP A 105 -3.15 26.87 27.25
C ASP A 105 -2.50 27.35 28.56
N ILE A 106 -1.52 28.26 28.47
CA ILE A 106 -0.82 28.76 29.66
C ILE A 106 -1.43 30.06 30.18
N ARG A 107 -1.09 30.41 31.43
CA ARG A 107 -1.31 31.77 31.93
C ARG A 107 -0.37 32.75 31.21
N GLY A 108 -0.92 33.79 30.60
CA GLY A 108 -0.15 34.86 29.94
C GLY A 108 0.60 35.76 30.93
N LEU A 109 1.50 36.58 30.39
CA LEU A 109 2.26 37.56 31.17
C LEU A 109 1.30 38.61 31.77
N ASN A 110 1.55 39.03 33.02
CA ASN A 110 0.86 40.18 33.57
C ASN A 110 1.51 41.46 33.05
N LEU A 111 0.89 42.08 32.04
CA LEU A 111 1.37 43.31 31.37
C LEU A 111 0.81 44.60 32.00
N THR A 112 0.44 44.56 33.28
CA THR A 112 -0.05 45.72 34.05
C THR A 112 0.81 45.92 35.30
N GLY A 113 0.61 47.04 36.02
CA GLY A 113 1.39 47.33 37.23
C GLY A 113 2.87 47.53 36.93
N ASN A 114 3.75 46.72 37.54
CA ASN A 114 5.21 46.81 37.35
C ASN A 114 5.67 46.51 35.92
N ASN A 115 4.87 45.76 35.16
CA ASN A 115 5.13 45.41 33.78
C ASN A 115 4.23 46.24 32.83
N ALA A 116 3.84 47.45 33.21
CA ALA A 116 3.12 48.36 32.32
C ALA A 116 4.06 48.97 31.27
N PHE A 117 3.53 49.29 30.09
CA PHE A 117 4.32 49.86 29.00
C PHE A 117 4.93 51.22 29.35
N LEU A 118 6.24 51.38 29.13
CA LEU A 118 6.96 52.62 29.37
C LEU A 118 6.96 53.54 28.15
N SER A 119 6.11 54.55 28.17
CA SER A 119 6.01 55.54 27.09
C SER A 119 7.22 56.49 27.06
N SER A 120 7.58 56.94 25.87
CA SER A 120 8.60 57.98 25.65
C SER A 120 7.99 59.38 25.80
N ASN A 121 8.71 60.29 26.46
CA ASN A 121 8.37 61.72 26.44
C ASN A 121 8.88 62.47 25.19
N GLY A 122 9.71 61.84 24.35
CA GLY A 122 10.21 62.42 23.10
C GLY A 122 11.33 63.47 23.25
N ASN A 123 11.87 63.69 24.45
CA ASN A 123 12.87 64.75 24.70
C ASN A 123 14.15 64.63 23.87
N GLY A 124 14.50 63.42 23.42
CA GLY A 124 15.66 63.15 22.56
C GLY A 124 15.46 63.51 21.08
N GLY A 125 14.29 64.02 20.69
CA GLY A 125 13.98 64.33 19.29
C GLY A 125 13.70 63.07 18.47
N GLY A 126 13.83 63.13 17.16
CA GLY A 126 13.54 62.03 16.23
C GLY A 126 14.38 62.15 14.96
N VAL A 127 14.33 61.14 14.10
CA VAL A 127 15.05 61.13 12.82
C VAL A 127 14.03 60.90 11.72
N GLY A 128 13.81 61.90 10.88
CA GLY A 128 12.77 61.86 9.84
C GLY A 128 13.23 61.37 8.47
N SER A 129 14.54 61.26 8.24
CA SER A 129 15.14 60.80 6.98
C SER A 129 16.64 60.55 7.14
N CYS A 130 17.25 59.86 6.16
CA CYS A 130 18.70 59.67 6.01
C CYS A 130 19.06 59.53 4.53
N ASN A 131 20.33 59.74 4.18
CA ASN A 131 20.87 59.50 2.84
C ASN A 131 21.40 58.06 2.70
N THR A 132 21.38 57.51 1.49
CA THR A 132 21.97 56.19 1.19
C THR A 132 23.43 56.11 1.64
N GLY A 133 23.77 55.08 2.43
CA GLY A 133 25.11 54.87 3.00
C GLY A 133 25.41 55.64 4.29
N GLU A 134 24.57 56.60 4.69
CA GLU A 134 24.76 57.41 5.90
C GLU A 134 24.78 56.54 7.16
N GLN A 135 25.64 56.89 8.12
CA GLN A 135 25.78 56.21 9.41
C GLN A 135 25.36 57.18 10.52
N LEU A 136 24.23 56.92 11.16
CA LEU A 136 23.68 57.72 12.24
C LEU A 136 23.93 57.04 13.59
N THR A 137 24.05 57.83 14.65
CA THR A 137 24.12 57.32 16.03
C THR A 137 23.15 58.09 16.92
N LEU A 138 22.32 57.39 17.68
CA LEU A 138 21.42 57.98 18.68
C LEU A 138 21.80 57.55 20.11
N GLY A 139 21.57 58.44 21.07
CA GLY A 139 21.79 58.18 22.50
C GLY A 139 23.23 58.39 23.00
N ALA A 140 24.18 58.76 22.14
CA ALA A 140 25.56 59.03 22.55
C ALA A 140 25.70 60.22 23.53
N ASN A 141 24.70 61.11 23.60
CA ASN A 141 24.60 62.24 24.51
C ASN A 141 23.89 61.89 25.84
N GLY A 142 23.61 60.62 26.10
CA GLY A 142 22.90 60.14 27.30
C GLY A 142 21.37 60.23 27.22
N GLN A 143 20.80 60.66 26.08
CA GLN A 143 19.35 60.63 25.88
C GLN A 143 18.87 59.22 25.52
N ASN A 144 17.76 58.80 26.11
CA ASN A 144 17.20 57.47 25.86
C ASN A 144 15.69 57.46 25.54
N GLN A 145 15.03 58.63 25.49
CA GLN A 145 13.62 58.77 25.17
C GLN A 145 13.44 59.62 23.92
N PHE A 146 13.02 59.02 22.82
CA PHE A 146 12.92 59.63 21.50
C PHE A 146 11.48 59.65 20.98
N SER A 147 11.20 60.56 20.06
CA SER A 147 9.93 60.70 19.37
C SER A 147 9.81 59.65 18.25
N ASN A 148 9.79 60.06 16.98
CA ASN A 148 9.57 59.18 15.83
C ASN A 148 10.87 59.00 15.03
N ILE A 149 11.16 57.75 14.63
CA ILE A 149 12.20 57.40 13.66
C ILE A 149 11.52 56.96 12.35
N ALA A 150 11.90 57.55 11.23
CA ALA A 150 11.38 57.25 9.89
C ALA A 150 12.54 57.27 8.87
N LEU A 151 13.01 56.11 8.42
CA LEU A 151 14.13 55.99 7.48
C LEU A 151 13.71 55.21 6.22
N TYR A 152 13.84 55.80 5.04
CA TYR A 152 13.41 55.19 3.76
C TYR A 152 14.51 55.19 2.71
N SER A 153 15.76 54.98 3.12
CA SER A 153 16.92 54.86 2.26
C SER A 153 17.92 53.91 2.90
N ALA A 154 18.80 53.28 2.12
CA ALA A 154 19.76 52.28 2.59
C ALA A 154 20.90 52.88 3.43
N CYS A 155 20.55 53.46 4.58
CA CYS A 155 21.43 54.00 5.61
C CYS A 155 21.45 53.09 6.84
N SER A 156 22.31 53.38 7.81
CA SER A 156 22.39 52.66 9.07
C SER A 156 22.21 53.61 10.26
N LEU A 157 21.36 53.24 11.21
CA LEU A 157 21.19 53.93 12.49
C LEU A 157 21.61 52.99 13.63
N THR A 158 22.62 53.39 14.38
CA THR A 158 23.13 52.64 15.54
C THR A 158 22.71 53.30 16.85
N LEU A 159 22.11 52.55 17.77
CA LEU A 159 21.87 53.05 19.12
C LEU A 159 23.14 52.90 19.97
N SER A 160 23.43 53.90 20.81
CA SER A 160 24.60 53.89 21.67
C SER A 160 24.48 52.83 22.77
N ALA A 161 25.54 52.08 23.03
CA ALA A 161 25.61 51.16 24.18
C ALA A 161 25.76 51.87 25.54
N SER A 162 25.72 53.21 25.59
CA SER A 162 25.80 54.00 26.83
C SER A 162 24.54 53.93 27.69
N GLN A 163 23.44 53.43 27.13
CA GLN A 163 22.17 53.21 27.81
C GLN A 163 21.75 51.76 27.58
N ASN A 164 21.10 51.17 28.58
CA ASN A 164 20.56 49.81 28.53
C ASN A 164 19.03 49.78 28.37
N GLU A 165 18.37 50.95 28.38
CA GLU A 165 16.95 51.10 28.13
C GLU A 165 16.73 52.27 27.17
N TYR A 166 15.93 52.07 26.12
CA TYR A 166 15.49 53.10 25.19
C TYR A 166 13.97 53.11 25.03
N ARG A 167 13.38 54.30 24.78
CA ARG A 167 11.93 54.47 24.56
C ARG A 167 11.65 55.30 23.29
N PHE A 168 10.64 54.91 22.51
CA PHE A 168 10.26 55.53 21.24
C PHE A 168 8.74 55.65 21.07
N ASN A 169 8.29 56.74 20.42
CA ASN A 169 6.88 56.88 19.99
C ASN A 169 6.59 56.07 18.72
N SER A 170 7.53 56.02 17.77
CA SER A 170 7.49 55.09 16.64
C SER A 170 8.87 54.85 16.04
N ILE A 171 9.06 53.67 15.47
CA ILE A 171 10.17 53.35 14.58
C ILE A 171 9.58 52.78 13.29
N GLU A 172 9.89 53.43 12.17
CA GLU A 172 9.51 53.00 10.83
C GLU A 172 10.73 53.00 9.91
N LEU A 173 11.04 51.85 9.31
CA LEU A 173 12.19 51.69 8.42
C LEU A 173 11.76 51.08 7.08
N GLY A 174 12.39 51.50 6.00
CA GLY A 174 12.09 51.08 4.63
C GLY A 174 13.32 51.11 3.72
N SER A 175 13.14 50.59 2.51
CA SER A 175 14.08 50.72 1.38
C SER A 175 15.54 50.37 1.71
N GLY A 176 15.75 49.28 2.47
CA GLY A 176 17.08 48.77 2.83
C GLY A 176 17.75 49.42 4.05
N ALA A 177 17.08 50.32 4.78
CA ALA A 177 17.61 50.92 6.01
C ALA A 177 17.95 49.85 7.07
N THR A 178 19.02 50.07 7.84
CA THR A 178 19.48 49.17 8.91
C THR A 178 19.41 49.85 10.27
N LEU A 179 18.81 49.19 11.26
CA LEU A 179 18.86 49.59 12.67
C LEU A 179 19.75 48.62 13.44
N VAL A 180 20.76 49.15 14.12
CA VAL A 180 21.70 48.38 14.92
C VAL A 180 21.41 48.60 16.40
N LEU A 181 21.11 47.51 17.10
CA LEU A 181 20.72 47.52 18.52
C LEU A 181 21.81 46.87 19.38
N PRO A 182 22.39 47.58 20.36
CA PRO A 182 23.19 46.97 21.41
C PRO A 182 22.33 46.15 22.39
N GLU A 183 22.96 45.46 23.34
CA GLU A 183 22.26 44.78 24.42
C GLU A 183 21.38 45.76 25.23
N GLY A 184 20.13 45.41 25.50
CA GLY A 184 19.23 46.25 26.29
C GLY A 184 17.73 46.05 26.03
N ASP A 185 16.94 46.92 26.68
CA ASP A 185 15.48 46.97 26.61
C ASP A 185 14.99 48.13 25.75
N TYR A 186 14.02 47.86 24.87
CA TYR A 186 13.52 48.83 23.90
C TYR A 186 11.99 48.93 23.96
N TRP A 187 11.47 50.06 24.43
CA TRP A 187 10.04 50.33 24.57
C TRP A 187 9.54 51.18 23.40
N ILE A 188 8.82 50.58 22.46
CA ILE A 188 8.44 51.25 21.21
C ILE A 188 6.93 51.20 21.04
N ARG A 189 6.26 52.35 21.01
CA ARG A 189 4.79 52.35 20.91
C ARG A 189 4.31 51.73 19.58
N ASN A 190 4.95 52.06 18.46
CA ASN A 190 4.71 51.47 17.13
C ASN A 190 6.02 51.11 16.44
N PHE A 191 6.18 49.86 16.01
CA PHE A 191 7.37 49.37 15.33
C PHE A 191 7.01 48.81 13.95
N THR A 192 7.64 49.30 12.89
CA THR A 192 7.35 48.88 11.51
C THR A 192 8.61 48.80 10.65
N LEU A 193 8.85 47.66 10.00
CA LEU A 193 9.90 47.51 8.99
C LEU A 193 9.30 47.11 7.64
N ASN A 194 9.75 47.76 6.56
CA ASN A 194 9.26 47.56 5.21
C ASN A 194 10.43 47.36 4.23
N GLN A 195 10.16 46.81 3.04
CA GLN A 195 11.02 46.93 1.85
C GLN A 195 12.53 46.67 2.10
N ASN A 196 12.88 45.46 2.52
CA ASN A 196 14.24 45.00 2.81
C ASN A 196 14.97 45.74 3.96
N ALA A 197 14.28 46.52 4.78
CA ALA A 197 14.85 47.07 6.00
C ALA A 197 15.33 45.96 6.95
N LYS A 198 16.36 46.27 7.75
CA LYS A 198 17.06 45.29 8.59
C LYS A 198 17.18 45.76 10.04
N VAL A 199 17.11 44.81 10.97
CA VAL A 199 17.59 44.97 12.35
C VAL A 199 18.76 44.03 12.59
N VAL A 200 19.87 44.58 13.07
CA VAL A 200 21.10 43.85 13.42
C VAL A 200 21.33 43.99 14.92
N LEU A 201 21.61 42.87 15.59
CA LEU A 201 21.84 42.85 17.03
C LEU A 201 23.33 42.73 17.34
N GLN A 202 23.82 43.53 18.28
CA GLN A 202 25.18 43.44 18.81
C GLN A 202 25.25 42.74 20.17
N GLY A 203 24.09 42.45 20.77
CA GLY A 203 23.95 41.73 22.04
C GLY A 203 22.49 41.33 22.25
N ASN A 204 22.16 40.78 23.42
CA ASN A 204 20.81 40.28 23.69
C ASN A 204 19.81 41.43 23.83
N VAL A 205 18.67 41.39 23.14
CA VAL A 205 17.69 42.48 23.18
C VAL A 205 16.31 42.02 23.63
N ARG A 206 15.63 42.87 24.40
CA ARG A 206 14.19 42.76 24.67
C ARG A 206 13.47 43.94 24.05
N ILE A 207 12.45 43.68 23.24
CA ILE A 207 11.65 44.71 22.60
C ILE A 207 10.23 44.63 23.15
N PHE A 208 9.75 45.73 23.72
CA PHE A 208 8.40 45.88 24.23
C PHE A 208 7.63 46.79 23.27
N THR A 209 6.46 46.35 22.78
CA THR A 209 5.62 47.18 21.90
C THR A 209 4.20 47.36 22.40
N LEU A 210 3.66 48.57 22.35
CA LEU A 210 2.32 48.85 22.88
C LEU A 210 1.20 48.53 21.88
N GLN A 211 1.30 49.05 20.65
CA GLN A 211 0.21 48.98 19.67
C GLN A 211 0.46 47.92 18.59
N SER A 212 1.50 48.11 17.77
CA SER A 212 1.80 47.17 16.68
C SER A 212 3.30 46.90 16.52
N PHE A 213 3.64 45.64 16.26
CA PHE A 213 4.93 45.20 15.73
C PHE A 213 4.72 44.62 14.33
N GLY A 214 5.06 45.38 13.29
CA GLY A 214 4.81 45.03 11.89
C GLY A 214 6.08 44.84 11.08
N LEU A 215 6.21 43.74 10.35
CA LEU A 215 7.30 43.49 9.42
C LEU A 215 6.77 43.11 8.04
N ASN A 216 7.21 43.78 6.99
CA ASN A 216 6.78 43.54 5.62
C ASN A 216 7.98 43.47 4.67
N SER A 217 8.29 42.26 4.21
CA SER A 217 9.49 41.94 3.43
C SER A 217 10.76 42.53 4.08
N ALA A 218 10.92 42.33 5.39
CA ALA A 218 12.03 42.86 6.19
C ALA A 218 12.82 41.75 6.89
N LYS A 219 14.01 42.07 7.41
CA LYS A 219 14.89 41.10 8.08
C LYS A 219 15.21 41.52 9.51
N PHE A 220 14.82 40.73 10.48
CA PHE A 220 15.08 40.97 11.89
C PHE A 220 16.03 39.89 12.43
N ASN A 221 17.22 40.31 12.88
CA ASN A 221 18.24 39.43 13.46
C ASN A 221 18.69 38.29 12.51
N GLU A 222 18.84 38.58 11.21
CA GLU A 222 19.17 37.58 10.17
C GLU A 222 20.39 36.71 10.52
N ALA A 223 21.43 37.31 11.11
CA ALA A 223 22.65 36.59 11.50
C ALA A 223 22.45 35.65 12.70
N ASN A 224 21.36 35.80 13.46
CA ASN A 224 21.05 35.07 14.69
C ASN A 224 22.23 35.00 15.68
N SER A 225 23.04 36.07 15.74
CA SER A 225 24.27 36.14 16.54
C SER A 225 24.01 36.48 18.02
N ALA A 226 22.81 36.94 18.34
CA ALA A 226 22.37 37.25 19.69
C ALA A 226 20.86 36.96 19.86
N SER A 227 20.41 36.85 21.12
CA SER A 227 19.01 36.57 21.42
C SER A 227 18.12 37.80 21.21
N ALA A 228 16.95 37.58 20.63
CA ALA A 228 15.89 38.56 20.50
C ALA A 228 14.63 38.05 21.22
N LEU A 229 14.12 38.83 22.17
CA LEU A 229 12.84 38.58 22.83
C LEU A 229 11.89 39.75 22.56
N ILE A 230 10.77 39.49 21.90
CA ILE A 230 9.78 40.51 21.55
C ILE A 230 8.53 40.27 22.39
N ILE A 231 8.10 41.28 23.15
CA ILE A 231 6.91 41.29 23.99
C ILE A 231 5.96 42.37 23.47
N ALA A 232 4.93 41.97 22.74
CA ALA A 232 3.89 42.86 22.25
C ALA A 232 2.67 42.86 23.18
N TYR A 233 2.23 44.05 23.56
CA TYR A 233 0.98 44.27 24.30
C TYR A 233 -0.22 44.26 23.34
N GLY A 234 0.03 44.54 22.05
CA GLY A 234 -0.93 44.49 20.95
C GLY A 234 -0.52 43.45 19.90
N ASP A 235 -0.84 43.71 18.63
CA ASP A 235 -0.67 42.74 17.55
C ASP A 235 0.77 42.69 16.99
N VAL A 236 1.17 41.49 16.58
CA VAL A 236 2.36 41.22 15.78
C VAL A 236 1.93 40.76 14.39
N SER A 237 2.42 41.41 13.34
CA SER A 237 2.08 41.07 11.96
C SER A 237 3.32 40.97 11.08
N LEU A 238 3.54 39.80 10.48
CA LEU A 238 4.59 39.57 9.50
C LEU A 238 3.97 39.27 8.13
N THR A 239 4.46 39.94 7.09
CA THR A 239 4.00 39.78 5.70
C THR A 239 5.16 39.77 4.72
N GLY A 240 4.91 39.29 3.50
CA GLY A 240 5.89 39.27 2.41
C GLY A 240 7.02 38.26 2.70
N SER A 241 8.22 38.48 2.18
CA SER A 241 9.38 37.59 2.40
C SER A 241 10.14 37.94 3.69
N THR A 242 9.40 38.17 4.78
CA THR A 242 9.99 38.58 6.07
C THR A 242 10.74 37.43 6.74
N LEU A 243 11.88 37.73 7.37
CA LEU A 243 12.61 36.82 8.25
C LEU A 243 12.74 37.45 9.64
N LEU A 244 12.32 36.73 10.69
CA LEU A 244 12.53 37.09 12.09
C LEU A 244 13.20 35.93 12.82
N ASN A 245 14.39 36.15 13.38
CA ASN A 245 15.02 35.19 14.29
C ASN A 245 14.89 35.69 15.74
N GLY A 246 14.08 35.03 16.56
CA GLY A 246 13.76 35.47 17.92
C GLY A 246 12.51 34.82 18.52
N ARG A 247 12.32 35.01 19.83
CA ARG A 247 11.10 34.58 20.55
C ARG A 247 10.09 35.70 20.59
N VAL A 248 8.82 35.39 20.34
CA VAL A 248 7.76 36.39 20.15
C VAL A 248 6.55 36.10 21.05
N TYR A 249 6.29 36.99 21.99
CA TYR A 249 5.09 37.02 22.80
C TYR A 249 4.14 38.13 22.32
N SER A 250 2.85 37.84 22.23
CA SER A 250 1.80 38.84 21.96
C SER A 250 0.64 38.65 22.91
N ASP A 251 0.23 39.69 23.66
CA ASP A 251 -0.98 39.60 24.50
C ASP A 251 -2.27 39.50 23.68
N ASN A 252 -2.21 39.80 22.37
CA ASN A 252 -3.33 39.68 21.46
C ASN A 252 -3.03 38.70 20.32
N LYS A 253 -2.78 39.18 19.09
CA LYS A 253 -2.61 38.32 17.92
C LYS A 253 -1.16 38.28 17.42
N ILE A 254 -0.74 37.11 16.92
CA ILE A 254 0.40 36.96 16.01
C ILE A 254 -0.15 36.49 14.66
N ALA A 255 0.10 37.27 13.60
CA ALA A 255 -0.25 36.93 12.23
C ALA A 255 1.00 36.75 11.36
N VAL A 256 1.16 35.57 10.78
CA VAL A 256 2.27 35.22 9.87
C VAL A 256 1.70 34.93 8.49
N ASN A 257 1.92 35.85 7.54
CA ASN A 257 1.30 35.83 6.22
C ASN A 257 2.34 35.80 5.10
N ASN A 258 1.96 35.26 3.94
CA ASN A 258 2.84 35.09 2.78
C ASN A 258 4.08 34.25 3.17
N ASP A 259 5.21 34.44 2.50
CA ASP A 259 6.45 33.69 2.79
C ASP A 259 7.22 34.18 4.03
N ALA A 260 6.50 34.71 5.03
CA ALA A 260 7.10 35.19 6.27
C ALA A 260 7.51 34.05 7.19
N ILE A 261 8.69 34.18 7.82
CA ILE A 261 9.31 33.16 8.65
C ILE A 261 9.67 33.72 10.02
N ILE A 262 9.21 33.03 11.07
CA ILE A 262 9.72 33.16 12.44
C ILE A 262 10.60 31.94 12.73
N ASN A 263 11.89 32.14 12.98
CA ASN A 263 12.75 31.12 13.58
C ASN A 263 12.90 31.41 15.07
N GLY A 264 12.17 30.66 15.87
CA GLY A 264 12.06 30.77 17.31
C GLY A 264 10.67 30.36 17.77
N ARG A 265 10.40 30.58 19.05
CA ARG A 265 9.15 30.15 19.70
C ARG A 265 8.17 31.30 19.82
N VAL A 266 6.88 31.00 19.69
CA VAL A 266 5.81 32.00 19.80
C VAL A 266 4.80 31.68 20.88
N THR A 267 4.27 32.74 21.49
CA THR A 267 3.21 32.65 22.51
C THR A 267 2.22 33.77 22.28
N SER A 268 0.94 33.43 22.11
CA SER A 268 -0.07 34.42 21.75
C SER A 268 -1.46 34.07 22.21
N ARG A 269 -2.33 35.09 22.35
CA ARG A 269 -3.75 34.85 22.56
C ARG A 269 -4.43 34.29 21.32
N TYR A 270 -4.04 34.75 20.14
CA TYR A 270 -4.46 34.18 18.86
C TYR A 270 -3.25 34.05 17.93
N LEU A 271 -3.04 32.85 17.39
CA LEU A 271 -2.05 32.60 16.34
C LEU A 271 -2.76 32.37 15.01
N GLU A 272 -2.38 33.14 14.00
CA GLU A 272 -2.91 33.05 12.64
C GLU A 272 -1.75 32.89 11.65
N ILE A 273 -1.65 31.71 11.04
CA ILE A 273 -0.68 31.43 9.97
C ILE A 273 -1.47 31.30 8.66
N ASN A 274 -1.23 32.23 7.75
CA ASN A 274 -1.86 32.27 6.43
C ASN A 274 -0.84 31.92 5.33
N THR A 275 -1.29 31.95 4.07
CA THR A 275 -0.56 31.59 2.82
C THR A 275 0.97 31.47 2.97
N ASN A 276 1.52 30.26 3.07
CA ASN A 276 2.96 29.93 3.14
C ASN A 276 3.74 30.37 4.40
N GLY A 277 3.10 30.95 5.41
CA GLY A 277 3.75 31.42 6.63
C GLY A 277 4.38 30.28 7.43
N LYS A 278 5.53 30.54 8.07
CA LYS A 278 6.30 29.50 8.79
C LYS A 278 6.73 29.93 10.18
N ILE A 279 6.62 29.01 11.12
CA ILE A 279 7.25 29.10 12.44
C ILE A 279 8.13 27.87 12.61
N ASN A 280 9.41 28.07 12.93
CA ASN A 280 10.37 26.99 13.14
C ASN A 280 10.94 27.13 14.57
N ASP A 281 11.00 26.04 15.35
CA ASP A 281 11.53 26.06 16.74
C ASP A 281 12.95 26.63 16.85
N GLY A 282 13.71 26.53 15.76
CA GLY A 282 15.00 27.18 15.54
C GLY A 282 15.34 27.23 14.04
N LEU A 283 16.62 27.42 13.70
CA LEU A 283 17.08 27.19 12.33
C LEU A 283 16.87 25.70 11.97
N PRO A 284 16.37 25.36 10.78
CA PRO A 284 16.14 23.96 10.43
C PRO A 284 17.45 23.15 10.49
N PRO A 285 17.46 21.95 11.10
CA PRO A 285 18.66 21.12 11.15
C PRO A 285 19.05 20.62 9.75
N LEU A 286 20.35 20.45 9.49
CA LEU A 286 20.82 19.82 8.26
C LEU A 286 20.54 18.30 8.31
N GLN A 287 19.97 17.77 7.23
CA GLN A 287 19.82 16.34 6.99
C GLN A 287 21.13 15.76 6.49
N CYS A 288 21.77 14.91 7.28
CA CYS A 288 23.09 14.37 6.98
C CYS A 288 23.04 12.89 6.53
N PHE A 289 23.65 12.60 5.39
CA PHE A 289 24.07 11.27 4.98
C PHE A 289 25.52 11.05 5.37
N ASN A 290 25.86 9.86 5.87
CA ASN A 290 27.23 9.48 6.20
C ASN A 290 27.54 8.12 5.58
N ASP A 291 28.73 7.98 4.98
CA ASP A 291 29.22 6.73 4.43
C ASP A 291 30.72 6.57 4.72
N ASN A 292 31.06 5.45 5.35
CA ASN A 292 32.44 5.06 5.70
C ASN A 292 32.96 3.90 4.84
N PHE A 293 32.20 3.50 3.80
CA PHE A 293 32.54 2.43 2.86
C PHE A 293 33.05 1.14 3.53
N SER A 294 32.50 0.82 4.70
CA SER A 294 32.88 -0.38 5.46
C SER A 294 32.28 -1.67 4.88
N GLN A 295 31.37 -1.56 3.91
CA GLN A 295 30.74 -2.69 3.23
C GLN A 295 31.64 -3.27 2.12
N SER A 296 31.29 -4.44 1.61
CA SER A 296 32.03 -5.08 0.50
C SER A 296 31.74 -4.49 -0.88
N ALA A 297 30.60 -3.79 -1.03
CA ALA A 297 30.16 -3.15 -2.26
C ALA A 297 29.43 -1.83 -1.94
N LEU A 298 29.38 -0.92 -2.91
CA LEU A 298 28.64 0.34 -2.77
C LEU A 298 27.14 0.07 -2.60
N SER A 299 26.48 0.85 -1.75
CA SER A 299 25.02 0.82 -1.61
C SER A 299 24.34 1.39 -2.87
N ASN A 300 23.03 1.22 -2.94
CA ASN A 300 22.20 1.84 -3.99
C ASN A 300 22.16 3.38 -3.91
N ASP A 301 22.76 3.98 -2.88
CA ASP A 301 22.91 5.44 -2.79
C ASP A 301 23.96 5.98 -3.78
N TRP A 302 24.78 5.11 -4.39
CA TRP A 302 25.85 5.47 -5.31
C TRP A 302 25.70 4.77 -6.67
N VAL A 303 25.82 5.53 -7.75
CA VAL A 303 25.90 5.00 -9.12
C VAL A 303 27.25 5.38 -9.73
N VAL A 304 28.01 4.39 -10.20
CA VAL A 304 29.41 4.53 -10.60
C VAL A 304 29.64 4.42 -12.11
N SER A 305 30.67 5.12 -12.59
CA SER A 305 30.90 5.43 -14.00
C SER A 305 32.35 5.40 -14.43
N ARG A 306 32.56 5.29 -15.75
CA ARG A 306 33.78 5.72 -16.42
C ARG A 306 33.53 6.20 -17.85
N SER A 307 34.30 7.20 -18.29
CA SER A 307 34.39 7.62 -19.70
C SER A 307 35.72 7.24 -20.34
N SER A 308 36.73 6.88 -19.54
CA SER A 308 38.03 6.39 -20.00
C SER A 308 38.65 5.42 -19.01
N GLY A 309 39.47 4.49 -19.52
CA GLY A 309 40.11 3.43 -18.74
C GLY A 309 39.23 2.20 -18.47
N SER A 310 39.77 1.23 -17.75
CA SER A 310 39.12 -0.07 -17.46
C SER A 310 38.66 -0.24 -16.01
N PHE A 311 38.88 0.76 -15.15
CA PHE A 311 38.44 0.75 -13.76
C PHE A 311 37.10 1.47 -13.60
N THR A 312 36.21 0.89 -12.79
CA THR A 312 34.95 1.51 -12.37
C THR A 312 35.03 1.68 -10.85
N PRO A 313 34.65 2.85 -10.29
CA PRO A 313 34.76 3.08 -8.85
C PRO A 313 34.10 1.98 -8.02
N ALA A 314 34.78 1.57 -6.96
CA ALA A 314 34.36 0.48 -6.09
C ALA A 314 34.99 0.64 -4.70
N ILE A 315 34.46 -0.09 -3.72
CA ILE A 315 35.09 -0.17 -2.40
C ILE A 315 36.34 -1.06 -2.50
N VAL A 316 37.50 -0.49 -2.16
CA VAL A 316 38.78 -1.21 -2.08
C VAL A 316 39.37 -0.93 -0.70
N SER A 317 39.63 -2.00 0.05
CA SER A 317 40.20 -1.90 1.41
C SER A 317 39.44 -0.96 2.35
N GLY A 318 38.10 -0.95 2.27
CA GLY A 318 37.22 -0.16 3.13
C GLY A 318 37.12 1.33 2.76
N ARG A 319 37.50 1.71 1.53
CA ARG A 319 37.41 3.08 1.01
C ARG A 319 36.84 3.07 -0.39
N MET A 320 36.13 4.11 -0.81
CA MET A 320 35.74 4.22 -2.22
C MET A 320 36.94 4.66 -3.04
N ARG A 321 37.45 3.77 -3.89
CA ARG A 321 38.50 4.09 -4.87
C ARG A 321 37.85 4.64 -6.14
N LEU A 322 38.25 5.84 -6.54
CA LEU A 322 37.78 6.51 -7.75
C LEU A 322 38.67 6.19 -8.96
N THR A 323 39.99 6.11 -8.78
CA THR A 323 40.91 5.63 -9.83
C THR A 323 41.98 4.71 -9.27
N GLU A 324 42.57 3.91 -10.14
CA GLU A 324 43.82 3.22 -9.87
C GLU A 324 45.01 4.07 -10.33
N ALA A 325 46.21 3.78 -9.83
CA ALA A 325 47.47 4.30 -10.35
C ALA A 325 47.79 3.75 -11.76
N LYS A 326 46.92 4.05 -12.72
CA LYS A 326 47.01 3.71 -14.15
C LYS A 326 46.73 4.96 -14.97
N SER A 327 47.26 5.03 -16.18
CA SER A 327 47.08 6.18 -17.05
C SER A 327 45.67 6.30 -17.65
N ASP A 328 45.32 7.52 -18.02
CA ASP A 328 44.15 7.90 -18.82
C ASP A 328 42.79 7.41 -18.30
N GLN A 329 42.58 7.44 -16.98
CA GLN A 329 41.29 7.11 -16.37
C GLN A 329 40.44 8.36 -16.17
N SER A 330 39.12 8.22 -16.36
CA SER A 330 38.12 9.23 -15.98
C SER A 330 36.88 8.52 -15.47
N THR A 331 36.57 8.71 -14.20
CA THR A 331 35.52 7.99 -13.48
C THR A 331 34.60 8.95 -12.74
N ALA A 332 33.41 8.47 -12.35
CA ALA A 332 32.49 9.23 -11.50
C ALA A 332 31.69 8.31 -10.58
N SER A 333 31.36 8.78 -9.39
CA SER A 333 30.38 8.18 -8.47
C SER A 333 29.33 9.23 -8.12
N THR A 334 28.06 8.99 -8.47
CA THR A 334 26.96 9.95 -8.31
C THR A 334 26.06 9.53 -7.17
N TYR A 335 25.87 10.44 -6.21
CA TYR A 335 24.99 10.24 -5.07
C TYR A 335 23.52 10.36 -5.48
N GLN A 336 22.70 9.36 -5.18
CA GLN A 336 21.32 9.21 -5.66
C GLN A 336 20.30 10.06 -4.87
N ARG A 337 20.57 11.36 -4.77
CA ARG A 337 19.66 12.36 -4.19
C ARG A 337 19.67 13.68 -4.96
N LEU A 338 18.51 14.32 -4.96
CA LEU A 338 18.31 15.65 -5.53
C LEU A 338 18.50 16.69 -4.43
N PHE A 339 19.37 17.66 -4.69
CA PHE A 339 19.56 18.81 -3.81
C PHE A 339 18.92 20.03 -4.47
N PRO A 340 17.78 20.53 -3.97
CA PRO A 340 17.22 21.78 -4.45
C PRO A 340 18.29 22.86 -4.43
N ALA A 341 18.52 23.49 -5.57
CA ALA A 341 19.67 24.35 -5.77
C ALA A 341 19.47 25.75 -5.19
N ALA A 342 18.22 26.17 -5.02
CA ALA A 342 17.82 27.42 -4.36
C ALA A 342 17.22 27.14 -2.96
N ASN A 343 17.34 28.12 -2.05
CA ASN A 343 16.82 28.05 -0.68
C ASN A 343 17.33 26.82 0.10
N ASN A 344 18.60 26.47 -0.09
CA ASN A 344 19.24 25.30 0.49
C ASN A 344 20.66 25.64 0.94
N LEU A 345 21.14 24.91 1.94
CA LEU A 345 22.53 24.92 2.39
C LEU A 345 23.00 23.48 2.32
N VAL A 346 24.10 23.23 1.59
CA VAL A 346 24.69 21.91 1.41
C VAL A 346 26.13 21.95 1.90
N GLU A 347 26.48 21.09 2.85
CA GLU A 347 27.83 20.89 3.37
C GLU A 347 28.30 19.47 3.08
N ILE A 348 29.43 19.34 2.38
CA ILE A 348 30.00 18.06 1.98
C ILE A 348 31.38 17.93 2.60
N GLN A 349 31.62 16.83 3.30
CA GLN A 349 32.90 16.50 3.91
C GLN A 349 33.35 15.11 3.53
N PHE A 350 34.65 14.91 3.37
CA PHE A 350 35.24 13.58 3.16
C PHE A 350 36.73 13.60 3.47
N ASN A 351 37.26 12.44 3.87
CA ASN A 351 38.69 12.20 3.87
C ASN A 351 39.12 11.85 2.45
N HIS A 352 40.18 12.48 1.97
CA HIS A 352 40.78 12.22 0.67
C HIS A 352 42.08 11.43 0.86
N TYR A 353 42.41 10.57 -0.09
CA TYR A 353 43.67 9.84 -0.17
C TYR A 353 44.19 9.86 -1.61
N ALA A 354 45.49 10.14 -1.78
CA ALA A 354 46.13 10.14 -3.08
C ALA A 354 47.56 9.59 -2.95
N TYR A 355 47.83 8.43 -3.55
CA TYR A 355 49.10 7.71 -3.36
C TYR A 355 49.36 6.58 -4.38
N GLY A 356 50.58 6.05 -4.34
CA GLY A 356 50.94 4.77 -4.97
C GLY A 356 51.35 4.87 -6.45
N GLY A 357 51.39 6.06 -7.02
CA GLY A 357 51.84 6.35 -8.37
C GLY A 357 52.87 7.47 -8.42
N SER A 358 52.69 8.40 -9.38
CA SER A 358 53.61 9.48 -9.75
C SER A 358 53.07 10.90 -9.46
N GLY A 359 51.93 11.03 -8.76
CA GLY A 359 51.44 12.32 -8.25
C GLY A 359 50.46 13.08 -9.15
N ALA A 360 49.52 12.38 -9.80
CA ALA A 360 48.52 13.02 -10.67
C ALA A 360 47.25 12.16 -10.89
N ASP A 361 46.18 12.71 -11.46
CA ASP A 361 45.93 14.15 -11.60
C ASP A 361 45.15 14.68 -10.40
N GLY A 362 44.11 13.97 -9.97
CA GLY A 362 43.33 14.31 -8.79
C GLY A 362 41.87 13.84 -8.86
N ILE A 363 41.04 14.46 -8.02
CA ILE A 363 39.58 14.25 -7.97
C ILE A 363 38.83 15.57 -8.12
N ALA A 364 37.56 15.51 -8.54
CA ALA A 364 36.67 16.66 -8.43
C ALA A 364 35.33 16.31 -7.80
N LEU A 365 34.79 17.25 -7.02
CA LEU A 365 33.40 17.26 -6.61
C LEU A 365 32.59 18.06 -7.62
N VAL A 366 31.52 17.47 -8.15
CA VAL A 366 30.72 18.02 -9.23
C VAL A 366 29.28 18.20 -8.78
N LEU A 367 28.77 19.42 -8.90
CA LEU A 367 27.33 19.69 -8.90
C LEU A 367 26.88 19.83 -10.35
N SER A 368 25.89 19.03 -10.74
CA SER A 368 25.35 18.97 -12.10
C SER A 368 23.85 19.23 -12.12
N ASP A 369 23.35 19.80 -13.21
CA ASP A 369 21.92 19.97 -13.47
C ASP A 369 21.24 18.60 -13.56
N ALA A 370 20.32 18.33 -12.61
CA ALA A 370 19.61 17.06 -12.54
C ALA A 370 18.73 16.76 -13.77
N ALA A 371 18.41 17.76 -14.60
CA ALA A 371 17.66 17.58 -15.83
C ALA A 371 18.50 16.96 -16.97
N ILE A 372 19.82 16.81 -16.79
CA ILE A 372 20.74 16.22 -17.76
C ILE A 372 21.36 14.97 -17.14
N THR A 373 21.33 13.85 -17.85
CA THR A 373 21.90 12.58 -17.36
C THR A 373 23.41 12.74 -17.13
N PRO A 374 23.92 12.58 -15.89
CA PRO A 374 25.34 12.80 -15.59
C PRO A 374 26.27 11.82 -16.32
N GLN A 375 27.40 12.33 -16.82
CA GLN A 375 28.44 11.56 -17.51
C GLN A 375 29.81 12.17 -17.18
N PRO A 376 30.83 11.38 -16.76
CA PRO A 376 32.17 11.91 -16.54
C PRO A 376 32.77 12.49 -17.81
N GLY A 377 33.41 13.65 -17.66
CA GLY A 377 34.12 14.36 -18.71
C GLY A 377 35.50 13.79 -19.02
N ALA A 378 36.40 14.64 -19.54
CA ALA A 378 37.69 14.23 -20.04
C ALA A 378 38.68 13.78 -18.93
N PHE A 379 39.45 12.73 -19.22
CA PHE A 379 40.56 12.25 -18.37
C PHE A 379 41.73 13.24 -18.33
N GLY A 380 42.67 13.03 -17.41
CA GLY A 380 43.83 13.91 -17.19
C GLY A 380 43.51 15.14 -16.33
N GLY A 381 44.18 16.25 -16.61
CA GLY A 381 44.04 17.55 -15.92
C GLY A 381 42.64 18.15 -15.78
N PRO A 382 41.64 17.87 -16.65
CA PRO A 382 40.25 18.30 -16.44
C PRO A 382 39.51 17.57 -15.30
N LEU A 383 40.13 16.57 -14.68
CA LEU A 383 39.64 15.80 -13.53
C LEU A 383 38.29 15.12 -13.72
N GLY A 384 37.94 14.75 -14.96
CA GLY A 384 36.61 14.21 -15.26
C GLY A 384 35.49 15.25 -15.17
N TYR A 385 35.78 16.53 -14.90
CA TYR A 385 34.79 17.62 -14.93
C TYR A 385 34.86 18.43 -16.23
N GLY A 386 36.06 18.90 -16.60
CA GLY A 386 36.27 19.73 -17.79
C GLY A 386 36.41 18.93 -19.10
N PHE A 387 36.63 19.63 -20.21
CA PHE A 387 36.73 19.04 -21.55
C PHE A 387 38.17 19.04 -22.11
N LYS A 388 38.39 18.24 -23.17
CA LYS A 388 39.57 18.30 -24.06
C LYS A 388 39.12 18.47 -25.52
N PRO A 389 40.00 18.89 -26.45
CA PRO A 389 39.68 18.84 -27.88
C PRO A 389 39.19 17.44 -28.28
N GLY A 390 37.98 17.34 -28.82
CA GLY A 390 37.34 16.07 -29.20
C GLY A 390 36.78 15.21 -28.07
N ILE A 391 36.89 15.63 -26.80
CA ILE A 391 36.35 14.91 -25.63
C ILE A 391 35.52 15.86 -24.77
N SER A 392 34.22 15.60 -24.67
CA SER A 392 33.29 16.42 -23.89
C SER A 392 33.65 16.48 -22.39
N GLY A 393 33.32 17.60 -21.75
CA GLY A 393 33.29 17.73 -20.31
C GLY A 393 32.07 17.04 -19.68
N PHE A 394 31.95 17.15 -18.36
CA PHE A 394 30.93 16.47 -17.58
C PHE A 394 29.52 16.91 -17.99
N ALA A 395 28.66 15.96 -18.35
CA ALA A 395 27.30 16.27 -18.80
C ALA A 395 26.49 16.93 -17.67
N GLY A 396 25.94 18.12 -17.94
CA GLY A 396 25.21 18.91 -16.96
C GLY A 396 26.10 19.62 -15.92
N GLY A 397 27.43 19.62 -16.06
CA GLY A 397 28.34 20.21 -15.08
C GLY A 397 28.07 21.70 -14.84
N TRP A 398 27.69 22.04 -13.60
CA TRP A 398 27.41 23.41 -13.19
C TRP A 398 28.53 24.00 -12.31
N LEU A 399 29.06 23.22 -11.38
CA LEU A 399 30.21 23.61 -10.55
C LEU A 399 31.12 22.41 -10.30
N GLY A 400 32.42 22.58 -10.52
CA GLY A 400 33.43 21.55 -10.27
C GLY A 400 34.51 22.05 -9.30
N VAL A 401 34.70 21.36 -8.17
CA VAL A 401 35.73 21.64 -7.18
C VAL A 401 36.82 20.57 -7.28
N GLY A 402 37.94 20.91 -7.91
CA GLY A 402 39.06 20.00 -8.11
C GLY A 402 40.06 20.04 -6.95
N ILE A 403 40.42 18.88 -6.43
CA ILE A 403 41.55 18.65 -5.53
C ILE A 403 42.66 18.05 -6.40
N ASP A 404 43.66 18.87 -6.71
CA ASP A 404 44.53 18.70 -7.87
C ASP A 404 46.00 18.55 -7.46
N GLU A 405 46.60 17.41 -7.77
CA GLU A 405 47.98 17.07 -7.43
C GLU A 405 48.96 17.69 -8.43
N PHE A 406 48.70 17.48 -9.72
CA PHE A 406 49.59 17.89 -10.80
C PHE A 406 49.45 19.38 -11.12
N GLY A 407 48.26 19.94 -10.92
CA GLY A 407 47.96 21.36 -11.03
C GLY A 407 47.26 21.78 -12.31
N ASN A 408 46.94 20.83 -13.18
CA ASN A 408 46.39 21.10 -14.50
C ASN A 408 44.89 21.41 -14.48
N PHE A 409 44.17 21.14 -13.40
CA PHE A 409 42.78 21.59 -13.25
C PHE A 409 42.66 23.11 -13.24
N SER A 410 43.74 23.86 -13.00
CA SER A 410 43.78 25.33 -13.20
C SER A 410 44.25 25.75 -14.61
N GLY A 411 44.95 24.85 -15.31
CA GLY A 411 45.64 25.11 -16.58
C GLY A 411 44.89 24.66 -17.85
N GLU A 412 44.05 23.63 -17.75
CA GLU A 412 43.31 23.02 -18.85
C GLU A 412 41.92 22.56 -18.41
N GLY A 413 41.05 22.16 -19.34
CA GLY A 413 39.69 21.69 -19.02
C GLY A 413 38.58 22.74 -19.18
N GLY A 414 38.86 23.92 -19.72
CA GLY A 414 37.86 24.97 -19.92
C GLY A 414 38.26 26.05 -20.92
N SER A 415 37.28 26.90 -21.24
CA SER A 415 37.42 28.06 -22.15
C SER A 415 38.23 29.23 -21.57
N TYR A 416 38.45 29.25 -20.25
CA TYR A 416 39.32 30.21 -19.57
C TYR A 416 40.09 29.51 -18.45
N ASN A 417 41.42 29.62 -18.48
CA ASN A 417 42.37 28.96 -17.58
C ASN A 417 43.45 29.96 -17.14
N ILE A 418 44.13 29.69 -16.01
CA ILE A 418 45.15 30.59 -15.43
C ILE A 418 46.57 29.97 -15.39
N GLY A 419 46.74 28.83 -16.05
CA GLY A 419 47.97 28.02 -16.03
C GLY A 419 48.03 27.04 -14.85
N GLN A 420 49.05 26.17 -14.85
CA GLN A 420 49.20 25.10 -13.87
C GLN A 420 49.40 25.64 -12.43
N ARG A 421 48.72 25.06 -11.43
CA ARG A 421 48.92 25.33 -10.00
C ARG A 421 49.04 24.02 -9.23
N ARG A 422 50.26 23.56 -8.97
CA ARG A 422 50.52 22.24 -8.37
C ARG A 422 49.96 22.15 -6.94
N GLN A 423 49.51 20.97 -6.55
CA GLN A 423 49.10 20.66 -5.18
C GLN A 423 48.09 21.71 -4.66
N SER A 424 46.95 21.82 -5.34
CA SER A 424 46.02 22.93 -5.19
C SER A 424 44.56 22.47 -5.05
N VAL A 425 43.70 23.41 -4.66
CA VAL A 425 42.26 23.28 -4.84
C VAL A 425 41.80 24.41 -5.77
N ALA A 426 40.96 24.08 -6.75
CA ALA A 426 40.43 25.04 -7.70
C ALA A 426 38.95 24.78 -8.00
N VAL A 427 38.23 25.83 -8.37
CA VAL A 427 36.79 25.80 -8.68
C VAL A 427 36.58 26.23 -10.13
N ARG A 428 35.83 25.42 -10.87
CA ARG A 428 35.39 25.70 -12.24
C ARG A 428 33.88 25.86 -12.30
N GLY A 429 33.46 26.74 -13.20
CA GLY A 429 32.06 27.04 -13.48
C GLY A 429 31.41 26.09 -14.46
N SER A 430 30.20 26.44 -14.90
CA SER A 430 29.34 25.59 -15.73
C SER A 430 29.88 25.38 -17.15
N GLY A 431 29.54 24.26 -17.78
CA GLY A 431 29.85 24.03 -19.19
C GLY A 431 29.04 22.89 -19.83
N ALA A 432 29.16 22.78 -21.16
CA ALA A 432 28.48 21.75 -21.95
C ALA A 432 29.35 21.35 -23.14
N GLY A 433 29.50 20.04 -23.38
CA GLY A 433 30.37 19.52 -24.43
C GLY A 433 31.79 20.05 -24.29
N THR A 434 32.27 20.77 -25.30
CA THR A 434 33.61 21.40 -25.35
C THR A 434 33.58 22.93 -25.15
N SER A 435 32.53 23.46 -24.51
CA SER A 435 32.37 24.90 -24.24
C SER A 435 32.11 25.18 -22.74
N GLY A 436 32.53 26.35 -22.25
CA GLY A 436 32.34 26.75 -20.84
C GLY A 436 33.47 26.27 -19.91
N TYR A 437 33.11 25.73 -18.74
CA TYR A 437 34.00 25.17 -17.70
C TYR A 437 35.10 26.14 -17.23
N ARG A 438 34.78 27.43 -17.16
CA ARG A 438 35.74 28.50 -16.87
C ARG A 438 36.33 28.36 -15.47
N TYR A 439 37.62 28.63 -15.30
CA TYR A 439 38.24 28.77 -13.98
C TYR A 439 37.61 29.95 -13.20
N LEU A 440 37.21 29.72 -11.95
CA LEU A 440 36.57 30.73 -11.10
C LEU A 440 37.49 31.19 -9.97
N ARG A 441 37.95 30.26 -9.13
CA ARG A 441 38.71 30.54 -7.90
C ARG A 441 39.68 29.39 -7.59
N GLY A 442 40.65 29.63 -6.73
CA GLY A 442 41.58 28.58 -6.30
C GLY A 442 42.51 29.02 -5.17
N THR A 443 43.25 28.06 -4.63
CA THR A 443 44.31 28.31 -3.64
C THR A 443 45.42 29.18 -4.24
N CYS A 444 46.33 29.71 -3.39
CA CYS A 444 47.33 30.71 -3.78
C CYS A 444 46.75 32.03 -4.29
N ASN A 445 45.85 32.63 -3.51
CA ASN A 445 45.20 33.90 -3.83
C ASN A 445 44.55 33.87 -5.24
N ASN A 446 43.64 32.91 -5.46
CA ASN A 446 43.02 32.64 -6.77
C ASN A 446 44.05 32.33 -7.87
N GLY A 447 45.09 31.58 -7.49
CA GLY A 447 46.19 31.22 -8.35
C GLY A 447 47.09 32.38 -8.79
N THR A 448 47.06 33.54 -8.13
CA THR A 448 47.97 34.65 -8.47
C THR A 448 49.34 34.56 -7.79
N SER A 449 49.47 33.78 -6.71
CA SER A 449 50.75 33.54 -6.02
C SER A 449 51.27 32.10 -6.24
N ASN A 450 52.52 31.85 -5.87
CA ASN A 450 53.19 30.53 -5.95
C ASN A 450 53.01 29.79 -7.28
N THR A 451 53.07 30.51 -8.40
CA THR A 451 52.75 30.00 -9.75
C THR A 451 53.65 28.86 -10.25
N SER A 452 54.80 28.63 -9.60
CA SER A 452 55.78 27.58 -9.93
C SER A 452 56.02 26.59 -8.78
N GLY A 453 55.32 26.75 -7.66
CA GLY A 453 55.47 25.93 -6.46
C GLY A 453 54.18 25.23 -6.06
N ASN A 454 54.19 24.58 -4.90
CA ASN A 454 53.00 23.94 -4.34
C ASN A 454 52.09 24.97 -3.68
N CYS A 455 50.78 24.88 -3.95
CA CYS A 455 49.81 25.78 -3.33
C CYS A 455 49.37 25.38 -1.93
N LEU A 456 49.54 24.11 -1.60
CA LEU A 456 49.17 23.54 -0.31
C LEU A 456 50.37 22.88 0.35
N SER A 457 50.46 23.07 1.66
CA SER A 457 51.37 22.36 2.56
C SER A 457 50.58 21.91 3.79
N PRO A 458 50.55 20.61 4.14
CA PRO A 458 51.08 19.46 3.37
C PRO A 458 50.47 19.32 1.97
N THR A 459 51.20 18.65 1.08
CA THR A 459 50.78 18.38 -0.31
C THR A 459 49.50 17.55 -0.36
N VAL A 460 48.82 17.56 -1.51
CA VAL A 460 47.70 16.66 -1.81
C VAL A 460 48.22 15.24 -2.05
N ASP A 461 49.33 15.13 -2.80
CA ASP A 461 50.05 13.89 -3.08
C ASP A 461 50.81 13.36 -1.85
N GLY A 462 51.02 12.04 -1.83
CA GLY A 462 51.58 11.30 -0.70
C GLY A 462 50.62 11.16 0.48
N ASN A 463 49.34 11.47 0.28
CA ASN A 463 48.32 11.46 1.32
C ASN A 463 47.72 10.06 1.50
N ASN A 464 48.50 9.19 2.13
CA ASN A 464 48.01 7.94 2.72
C ASN A 464 48.48 7.84 4.18
N VAL A 465 48.19 8.91 4.92
CA VAL A 465 48.67 9.16 6.29
C VAL A 465 47.51 9.19 7.28
N SER A 466 47.81 9.19 8.59
CA SER A 466 46.81 9.30 9.67
C SER A 466 47.10 10.49 10.59
N PRO A 467 46.15 11.43 10.78
CA PRO A 467 44.85 11.51 10.09
C PRO A 467 45.01 11.90 8.62
N ALA A 468 44.15 11.36 7.75
CA ALA A 468 44.09 11.75 6.35
C ALA A 468 43.56 13.19 6.20
N HIS A 469 43.83 13.83 5.06
CA HIS A 469 43.31 15.16 4.80
C HIS A 469 41.79 15.13 4.63
N ARG A 470 41.07 15.87 5.49
CA ARG A 470 39.62 16.02 5.42
C ARG A 470 39.25 17.34 4.76
N TYR A 471 38.43 17.31 3.72
CA TYR A 471 37.94 18.50 3.05
C TYR A 471 36.50 18.79 3.47
N LYS A 472 36.13 20.08 3.52
CA LYS A 472 34.76 20.55 3.70
C LYS A 472 34.42 21.58 2.64
N ILE A 473 33.32 21.37 1.93
CA ILE A 473 32.83 22.21 0.86
C ILE A 473 31.41 22.65 1.25
N THR A 474 31.18 23.95 1.31
CA THR A 474 29.88 24.54 1.68
C THR A 474 29.31 25.29 0.49
N ILE A 475 28.05 25.00 0.15
CA ILE A 475 27.25 25.63 -0.89
C ILE A 475 26.01 26.22 -0.22
N ASP A 476 25.98 27.53 -0.07
CA ASP A 476 24.87 28.25 0.57
C ASP A 476 24.10 29.07 -0.46
N SER A 477 22.89 28.60 -0.77
CA SER A 477 21.95 29.24 -1.68
C SER A 477 20.67 29.67 -0.95
N GLN A 478 20.74 29.91 0.37
CA GLN A 478 19.58 30.34 1.16
C GLN A 478 19.12 31.77 0.80
N VAL A 479 20.03 32.58 0.25
CA VAL A 479 19.72 33.90 -0.27
C VAL A 479 19.34 33.79 -1.75
N SER A 480 18.11 34.19 -2.08
CA SER A 480 17.63 34.22 -3.47
C SER A 480 18.60 34.97 -4.39
N GLY A 481 18.90 34.36 -5.54
CA GLY A 481 19.84 34.90 -6.53
C GLY A 481 21.33 34.77 -6.18
N GLN A 482 21.68 34.07 -5.09
CA GLN A 482 23.06 33.82 -4.70
C GLN A 482 23.33 32.32 -4.51
N SER A 483 24.57 31.92 -4.77
CA SER A 483 25.10 30.60 -4.39
C SER A 483 26.53 30.80 -3.92
N MET A 484 26.70 30.86 -2.60
CA MET A 484 27.98 31.10 -1.95
C MET A 484 28.74 29.79 -1.80
N VAL A 485 29.99 29.76 -2.28
CA VAL A 485 30.87 28.58 -2.26
C VAL A 485 32.06 28.86 -1.34
N LYS A 486 32.29 27.98 -0.35
CA LYS A 486 33.44 28.04 0.57
C LYS A 486 34.12 26.67 0.65
N ILE A 487 35.45 26.65 0.69
CA ILE A 487 36.22 25.40 0.75
C ILE A 487 37.26 25.44 1.87
N GLU A 488 37.29 24.40 2.67
CA GLU A 488 38.13 24.26 3.86
C GLU A 488 38.81 22.88 3.88
N ARG A 489 39.94 22.78 4.59
CA ARG A 489 40.70 21.53 4.75
C ARG A 489 41.20 21.39 6.19
N ASN A 490 41.18 20.18 6.71
CA ASN A 490 41.76 19.80 7.99
C ASN A 490 42.83 18.71 7.77
N THR A 491 44.04 18.96 8.25
CA THR A 491 45.19 18.03 8.15
C THR A 491 45.63 17.50 9.53
N GLY A 492 44.77 17.59 10.54
CA GLY A 492 45.02 17.14 11.91
C GLY A 492 44.92 18.24 12.98
N SER A 493 44.80 19.51 12.60
CA SER A 493 44.77 20.67 13.52
C SER A 493 43.46 21.48 13.47
N GLY A 494 42.41 20.94 12.85
CA GLY A 494 41.14 21.64 12.60
C GLY A 494 41.03 22.17 11.17
N PHE A 495 39.85 22.65 10.80
CA PHE A 495 39.59 23.18 9.46
C PHE A 495 40.21 24.57 9.28
N VAL A 496 40.97 24.73 8.20
CA VAL A 496 41.44 26.01 7.68
C VAL A 496 40.75 26.33 6.37
N THR A 497 40.37 27.60 6.16
CA THR A 497 39.77 28.04 4.90
C THR A 497 40.82 28.10 3.80
N LEU A 498 40.62 27.33 2.73
CA LEU A 498 41.47 27.33 1.53
C LEU A 498 41.00 28.35 0.50
N ILE A 499 39.68 28.43 0.29
CA ILE A 499 39.03 29.38 -0.60
C ILE A 499 37.91 30.06 0.20
N PRO A 500 38.03 31.38 0.48
CA PRO A 500 36.98 32.14 1.16
C PRO A 500 35.65 32.12 0.40
N ALA A 501 34.55 32.36 1.11
CA ALA A 501 33.21 32.36 0.53
C ALA A 501 33.10 33.36 -0.63
N PHE A 502 32.62 32.91 -1.79
CA PHE A 502 32.35 33.77 -2.95
C PHE A 502 31.05 33.33 -3.65
N ASN A 503 30.36 34.28 -4.29
CA ASN A 503 29.15 33.99 -5.05
C ASN A 503 29.50 33.40 -6.42
N ALA A 504 29.20 32.12 -6.66
CA ALA A 504 29.45 31.43 -7.92
C ALA A 504 28.62 32.02 -9.08
N ILE A 505 27.36 32.39 -8.83
CA ILE A 505 26.48 32.99 -9.85
C ILE A 505 26.97 34.35 -10.32
N ALA A 506 27.66 35.10 -9.46
CA ALA A 506 28.23 36.39 -9.83
C ALA A 506 29.49 36.27 -10.72
N GLN A 507 29.96 35.06 -11.04
CA GLN A 507 31.16 34.87 -11.86
C GLN A 507 30.85 34.90 -13.36
N THR A 508 31.76 35.48 -14.14
CA THR A 508 31.61 35.63 -15.59
C THR A 508 31.47 34.27 -16.29
N GLY A 509 30.35 34.09 -17.02
CA GLY A 509 30.08 32.90 -17.82
C GLY A 509 29.50 31.73 -17.04
N GLN A 510 29.07 31.93 -15.79
CA GLN A 510 28.31 30.95 -15.03
C GLN A 510 26.85 30.91 -15.52
N ALA A 511 26.32 29.70 -15.76
CA ALA A 511 24.92 29.49 -16.10
C ALA A 511 23.99 29.77 -14.90
N ALA A 512 22.70 30.00 -15.18
CA ALA A 512 21.68 30.09 -14.15
C ALA A 512 21.69 28.85 -13.23
N ILE A 513 21.24 29.02 -11.98
CA ILE A 513 21.12 27.91 -11.04
C ILE A 513 20.07 26.91 -11.58
N PRO A 514 20.38 25.61 -11.70
CA PRO A 514 19.40 24.56 -11.99
C PRO A 514 18.25 24.50 -10.97
N SER A 515 17.19 23.73 -11.21
CA SER A 515 16.17 23.50 -10.17
C SER A 515 16.76 22.67 -9.02
N ASP A 516 17.45 21.59 -9.39
CA ASP A 516 18.03 20.61 -8.51
C ASP A 516 19.43 20.24 -8.99
N PHE A 517 20.32 20.02 -8.04
CA PHE A 517 21.64 19.46 -8.29
C PHE A 517 21.66 17.96 -8.06
N LEU A 518 22.42 17.27 -8.90
CA LEU A 518 23.02 15.98 -8.58
C LEU A 518 24.48 16.19 -8.17
N LEU A 519 24.91 15.43 -7.16
CA LEU A 519 26.28 15.44 -6.64
C LEU A 519 27.05 14.24 -7.17
N SER A 520 28.18 14.48 -7.84
CA SER A 520 29.09 13.44 -8.31
C SER A 520 30.52 13.67 -7.80
N LEU A 521 31.23 12.59 -7.56
CA LEU A 521 32.66 12.57 -7.19
C LEU A 521 33.42 11.91 -8.33
N THR A 522 34.27 12.67 -9.02
CA THR A 522 35.04 12.21 -10.17
C THR A 522 36.48 11.94 -9.79
N GLY A 523 37.10 10.95 -10.43
CA GLY A 523 38.53 10.71 -10.33
C GLY A 523 39.16 10.66 -11.72
N SER A 524 40.40 11.11 -11.83
CA SER A 524 41.06 11.21 -13.13
C SER A 524 42.57 11.01 -13.05
N THR A 525 43.11 10.40 -14.10
CA THR A 525 44.56 10.24 -14.33
C THR A 525 44.90 10.51 -15.79
N GLY A 526 46.17 10.73 -16.08
CA GLY A 526 46.70 11.01 -17.41
C GLY A 526 48.04 10.33 -17.62
N GLY A 527 49.03 11.08 -18.14
CA GLY A 527 50.40 10.57 -18.27
C GLY A 527 51.06 10.24 -16.92
N SER A 528 50.71 11.00 -15.88
CA SER A 528 51.00 10.68 -14.48
C SER A 528 49.73 10.17 -13.79
N ASN A 529 49.87 9.46 -12.67
CA ASN A 529 48.77 8.74 -12.05
C ASN A 529 48.94 8.55 -10.53
N ASN A 530 47.86 8.25 -9.83
CA ASN A 530 47.79 7.87 -8.42
C ASN A 530 46.50 7.07 -8.19
N ASN A 531 46.46 6.31 -7.10
CA ASN A 531 45.19 5.83 -6.56
C ASN A 531 44.52 7.01 -5.87
N HIS A 532 43.30 7.35 -6.29
CA HIS A 532 42.49 8.35 -5.63
C HIS A 532 41.36 7.65 -4.87
N GLU A 533 41.28 7.90 -3.56
CA GLU A 533 40.26 7.30 -2.71
C GLU A 533 39.62 8.34 -1.80
N ILE A 534 38.40 8.04 -1.37
CA ILE A 534 37.67 8.81 -0.38
C ILE A 534 37.10 7.90 0.71
N ASP A 535 36.95 8.46 1.90
CA ASP A 535 36.35 7.78 3.05
C ASP A 535 35.68 8.78 4.01
N ASN A 536 34.83 8.30 4.91
CA ASN A 536 34.10 9.08 5.90
C ASN A 536 33.38 10.29 5.27
N VAL A 537 32.67 10.01 4.17
CA VAL A 537 31.85 10.97 3.45
C VAL A 537 30.68 11.38 4.36
N GLN A 538 30.45 12.68 4.47
CA GLN A 538 29.30 13.26 5.13
C GLN A 538 28.71 14.33 4.21
N ILE A 539 27.43 14.20 3.87
CA ILE A 539 26.70 15.16 3.02
C ILE A 539 25.49 15.64 3.81
N CYS A 540 25.54 16.87 4.29
CA CYS A 540 24.52 17.51 5.10
C CYS A 540 23.80 18.58 4.29
N ALA A 541 22.46 18.60 4.25
CA ALA A 541 21.73 19.67 3.58
C ALA A 541 20.43 20.07 4.28
N LEU A 542 19.97 21.32 4.13
CA LEU A 542 18.63 21.70 4.61
C LEU A 542 17.53 20.90 3.89
N LYS A 543 17.76 20.57 2.61
CA LYS A 543 16.91 19.70 1.79
C LYS A 543 17.77 18.72 1.00
N SER A 544 17.50 17.43 1.18
CA SER A 544 18.14 16.32 0.46
C SER A 544 17.07 15.28 0.09
N ASN A 545 16.52 15.41 -1.11
CA ASN A 545 15.36 14.63 -1.55
C ASN A 545 15.82 13.29 -2.16
N PRO A 546 15.16 12.16 -1.83
CA PRO A 546 15.37 10.91 -2.56
C PRO A 546 15.10 11.11 -4.06
N ILE A 547 15.89 10.45 -4.92
CA ILE A 547 15.75 10.57 -6.38
C ILE A 547 14.47 9.93 -6.94
N GLY A 548 13.75 9.15 -6.13
CA GLY A 548 12.52 8.45 -6.52
C GLY A 548 12.77 7.28 -7.48
N ALA A 549 11.72 6.83 -8.16
CA ALA A 549 11.84 5.84 -9.23
C ALA A 549 12.59 6.46 -10.42
N GLN A 550 13.61 5.76 -10.90
CA GLN A 550 14.44 6.22 -12.02
C GLN A 550 14.19 5.40 -13.27
N ILE A 551 14.34 6.06 -14.42
CA ILE A 551 14.37 5.39 -15.72
C ILE A 551 15.75 4.75 -15.87
N ASP A 552 15.79 3.46 -16.17
CA ASP A 552 17.05 2.75 -16.40
C ASP A 552 17.71 3.25 -17.68
N HIS A 553 17.02 3.26 -18.81
CA HIS A 553 17.46 3.85 -20.06
C HIS A 553 16.28 4.06 -21.02
N PHE A 554 16.55 4.65 -22.20
CA PHE A 554 15.57 4.78 -23.27
C PHE A 554 15.95 3.92 -24.47
N GLU A 555 14.95 3.31 -25.10
CA GLU A 555 15.07 2.60 -26.36
C GLU A 555 14.27 3.30 -27.47
N PHE A 556 14.81 3.37 -28.68
CA PHE A 556 14.04 3.74 -29.89
C PHE A 556 13.93 2.58 -30.87
N ASP A 557 12.74 2.39 -31.43
CA ASP A 557 12.52 1.58 -32.63
C ASP A 557 12.25 2.48 -33.83
N HIS A 558 12.94 2.22 -34.93
CA HIS A 558 12.72 2.90 -36.20
C HIS A 558 13.05 1.98 -37.37
N THR A 559 12.59 2.35 -38.57
CA THR A 559 12.81 1.56 -39.80
C THR A 559 14.26 1.65 -40.29
N GLY A 560 15.00 2.69 -39.89
CA GLY A 560 16.36 2.98 -40.34
C GLY A 560 16.43 3.97 -41.51
N GLN A 561 15.31 4.26 -42.15
CA GLN A 561 15.22 5.16 -43.29
C GLN A 561 14.05 6.13 -43.13
N GLY A 562 14.19 7.35 -43.63
CA GLY A 562 13.13 8.35 -43.71
C GLY A 562 13.15 9.01 -45.08
N LEU A 563 12.06 9.67 -45.45
CA LEU A 563 12.00 10.44 -46.70
C LEU A 563 12.04 11.93 -46.40
N THR A 564 12.78 12.69 -47.18
CA THR A 564 12.89 14.15 -46.96
C THR A 564 11.59 14.90 -47.14
N CYS A 565 10.62 14.25 -47.81
CA CYS A 565 9.30 14.78 -48.10
C CYS A 565 8.19 14.24 -47.17
N ASN A 566 8.50 13.35 -46.22
CA ASN A 566 7.55 12.77 -45.28
C ASN A 566 8.17 12.60 -43.87
N PRO A 567 7.47 12.92 -42.77
CA PRO A 567 7.95 12.57 -41.43
C PRO A 567 8.12 11.05 -41.28
N GLU A 568 9.15 10.64 -40.56
CA GLU A 568 9.35 9.27 -40.14
C GLU A 568 8.76 9.05 -38.74
N THR A 569 8.01 7.97 -38.57
CA THR A 569 7.47 7.57 -37.26
C THR A 569 8.51 6.73 -36.53
N VAL A 570 8.81 7.09 -35.29
CA VAL A 570 9.71 6.34 -34.40
C VAL A 570 9.00 6.04 -33.08
N THR A 571 9.26 4.89 -32.48
CA THR A 571 8.71 4.54 -31.17
C THR A 571 9.77 4.71 -30.10
N ILE A 572 9.48 5.45 -29.04
CA ILE A 572 10.35 5.58 -27.85
C ILE A 572 9.78 4.74 -26.72
N ARG A 573 10.65 4.02 -26.01
CA ARG A 573 10.33 3.22 -24.81
C ARG A 573 11.21 3.66 -23.64
N ALA A 574 10.60 3.81 -22.46
CA ALA A 574 11.31 4.09 -21.21
C ALA A 574 11.43 2.78 -20.43
N CYS A 575 12.66 2.31 -20.21
CA CYS A 575 12.92 1.03 -19.57
C CYS A 575 13.09 1.21 -18.06
N ALA A 576 12.43 0.38 -17.26
CA ALA A 576 12.60 0.35 -15.81
C ALA A 576 13.78 -0.55 -15.38
N ASN A 577 14.25 -1.43 -16.27
CA ASN A 577 15.38 -2.33 -16.01
C ASN A 577 16.31 -2.48 -17.22
N ALA A 578 17.51 -3.02 -17.00
CA ALA A 578 18.57 -3.11 -17.99
C ALA A 578 18.22 -3.95 -19.23
N SER A 579 17.34 -4.95 -19.12
CA SER A 579 16.87 -5.76 -20.25
C SER A 579 15.65 -5.18 -20.96
N CYS A 580 15.12 -4.05 -20.49
CA CYS A 580 13.85 -3.46 -20.90
C CYS A 580 12.65 -4.44 -20.91
N SER A 581 12.70 -5.47 -20.07
CA SER A 581 11.57 -6.41 -19.91
C SER A 581 10.45 -5.82 -19.05
N GLN A 582 10.76 -4.73 -18.36
CA GLN A 582 9.81 -3.90 -17.61
C GLN A 582 9.93 -2.47 -18.12
N LEU A 583 8.80 -1.87 -18.47
CA LEU A 583 8.73 -0.46 -18.85
C LEU A 583 8.49 0.42 -17.62
N PHE A 584 8.98 1.66 -17.67
CA PHE A 584 8.68 2.69 -16.70
C PHE A 584 7.32 3.31 -17.02
N THR A 585 6.29 3.00 -16.23
CA THR A 585 4.90 3.31 -16.58
C THR A 585 4.34 4.60 -15.96
N ASP A 586 5.03 5.17 -14.97
CA ASP A 586 4.65 6.46 -14.37
C ASP A 586 4.81 7.62 -15.37
N PRO A 587 4.10 8.75 -15.18
CA PRO A 587 4.26 9.92 -16.02
C PRO A 587 5.71 10.42 -16.03
N LEU A 588 6.25 10.64 -17.23
CA LEU A 588 7.60 11.16 -17.41
C LEU A 588 7.63 12.23 -18.50
N THR A 589 8.66 13.07 -18.47
CA THR A 589 9.01 14.00 -19.55
C THR A 589 10.46 13.80 -19.97
N ALA A 590 10.71 13.60 -21.26
CA ALA A 590 12.03 13.40 -21.84
C ALA A 590 12.38 14.50 -22.84
N THR A 591 13.66 14.90 -22.88
CA THR A 591 14.20 15.87 -23.84
C THR A 591 14.99 15.12 -24.92
N LEU A 592 14.51 15.16 -26.15
CA LEU A 592 14.98 14.37 -27.29
C LEU A 592 16.11 15.06 -28.06
N LEU A 593 16.96 14.24 -28.71
CA LEU A 593 17.92 14.61 -29.74
C LEU A 593 17.40 14.17 -31.13
N PRO A 594 17.67 14.91 -32.22
CA PRO A 594 18.44 16.16 -32.26
C PRO A 594 17.67 17.37 -31.70
N GLU A 595 18.39 18.34 -31.14
CA GLU A 595 17.82 19.62 -30.67
C GLU A 595 17.76 20.67 -31.78
N SER A 596 18.65 20.58 -32.78
CA SER A 596 18.76 21.55 -33.86
C SER A 596 17.82 21.24 -35.02
N THR A 597 17.02 22.22 -35.43
CA THR A 597 16.15 22.14 -36.61
C THR A 597 16.90 21.94 -37.92
N SER A 598 18.22 22.18 -37.96
CA SER A 598 19.07 21.91 -39.13
C SER A 598 19.42 20.43 -39.29
N GLU A 599 19.37 19.66 -38.20
CA GLU A 599 19.66 18.22 -38.19
C GLU A 599 18.37 17.40 -38.33
N GLY A 600 17.30 17.81 -37.63
CA GLY A 600 15.97 17.20 -37.71
C GLY A 600 14.96 17.98 -36.88
N ILE A 601 13.67 17.82 -37.18
CA ILE A 601 12.56 18.52 -36.54
C ILE A 601 11.60 17.48 -35.97
N TRP A 602 11.50 17.42 -34.63
CA TRP A 602 10.45 16.68 -33.95
C TRP A 602 9.12 17.41 -34.08
N ILE A 603 8.11 16.74 -34.64
CA ILE A 603 6.75 17.30 -34.75
C ILE A 603 6.13 17.27 -33.36
N GLY A 604 5.70 18.45 -32.86
CA GLY A 604 5.26 18.63 -31.48
C GLY A 604 6.34 19.13 -30.52
N GLY A 605 7.59 19.25 -30.99
CA GLY A 605 8.74 19.72 -30.21
C GLY A 605 9.61 18.57 -29.69
N ASN A 606 10.80 18.91 -29.19
CA ASN A 606 11.77 17.94 -28.68
C ASN A 606 11.59 17.62 -27.19
N GLN A 607 10.59 18.19 -26.52
CA GLN A 607 10.19 17.81 -25.17
C GLN A 607 8.92 16.96 -25.26
N VAL A 608 9.02 15.68 -24.89
CA VAL A 608 7.89 14.74 -24.95
C VAL A 608 7.51 14.31 -23.54
N SER A 609 6.22 14.36 -23.24
CA SER A 609 5.64 13.78 -22.02
C SER A 609 4.77 12.58 -22.38
N PHE A 610 4.96 11.47 -21.68
CA PHE A 610 4.15 10.25 -21.87
C PHE A 610 4.08 9.41 -20.59
N ASN A 611 3.10 8.52 -20.53
CA ASN A 611 2.88 7.54 -19.48
C ASN A 611 2.74 6.14 -20.10
N ASN A 612 2.72 5.08 -19.29
CA ASN A 612 2.68 3.68 -19.73
C ASN A 612 3.96 3.18 -20.44
N GLY A 613 5.03 3.98 -20.45
CA GLY A 613 6.38 3.57 -20.82
C GLY A 613 6.71 3.45 -22.31
N SER A 614 5.78 3.80 -23.21
CA SER A 614 6.04 3.84 -24.65
C SER A 614 5.17 4.87 -25.36
N THR A 615 5.69 5.52 -26.41
CA THR A 615 4.89 6.37 -27.32
C THR A 615 5.50 6.43 -28.72
N GLN A 616 4.69 6.79 -29.72
CA GLN A 616 5.17 7.12 -31.06
C GLN A 616 5.46 8.63 -31.19
N LEU A 617 6.46 8.94 -32.00
CA LEU A 617 6.95 10.29 -32.29
C LEU A 617 7.16 10.43 -33.80
N GLN A 618 7.06 11.65 -34.31
CA GLN A 618 7.38 11.94 -35.71
C GLN A 618 8.59 12.84 -35.83
N LEU A 619 9.57 12.39 -36.61
CA LEU A 619 10.79 13.13 -36.91
C LEU A 619 10.81 13.48 -38.39
N ARG A 620 10.95 14.76 -38.71
CA ARG A 620 11.06 15.26 -40.09
C ARG A 620 12.46 15.81 -40.34
N ARG A 621 12.98 15.58 -41.54
CA ARG A 621 14.15 16.29 -42.06
C ARG A 621 13.94 16.60 -43.54
N ASN A 622 14.10 17.85 -43.95
CA ASN A 622 13.78 18.26 -45.34
C ASN A 622 14.95 18.13 -46.32
N THR A 623 16.12 17.67 -45.87
CA THR A 623 17.34 17.49 -46.66
C THR A 623 17.91 16.09 -46.46
N PRO A 624 18.55 15.48 -47.47
CA PRO A 624 19.18 14.18 -47.29
C PRO A 624 20.25 14.19 -46.18
N GLY A 625 20.43 13.06 -45.52
CA GLY A 625 21.51 12.82 -44.56
C GLY A 625 21.08 12.08 -43.29
N ILE A 626 22.02 11.96 -42.36
CA ILE A 626 21.89 11.12 -41.15
C ILE A 626 21.48 11.97 -39.94
N VAL A 627 20.51 11.49 -39.16
CA VAL A 627 20.08 12.04 -37.88
C VAL A 627 20.39 11.06 -36.76
N THR A 628 20.91 11.53 -35.64
CA THR A 628 21.16 10.69 -34.46
C THR A 628 20.05 10.89 -33.42
N LEU A 629 19.30 9.82 -33.13
CA LEU A 629 18.28 9.76 -32.09
C LEU A 629 18.92 9.66 -30.71
N GLY A 630 18.26 10.23 -29.69
CA GLY A 630 18.77 10.19 -28.32
C GLY A 630 17.83 10.85 -27.32
N VAL A 631 18.06 10.59 -26.04
CA VAL A 631 17.47 11.36 -24.93
C VAL A 631 18.59 12.04 -24.16
N LYS A 632 18.53 13.37 -24.08
CA LYS A 632 19.49 14.21 -23.35
C LYS A 632 19.32 14.12 -21.84
N GLY A 633 18.07 13.98 -21.40
CA GLY A 633 17.69 13.87 -20.00
C GLY A 633 16.17 13.76 -19.85
N SER A 634 15.72 13.47 -18.63
CA SER A 634 14.29 13.27 -18.34
C SER A 634 13.94 13.58 -16.88
N SER A 635 12.65 13.70 -16.61
CA SER A 635 12.06 13.78 -15.28
C SER A 635 10.92 12.74 -15.18
N PRO A 636 10.98 11.75 -14.27
CA PRO A 636 12.07 11.45 -13.32
C PRO A 636 13.41 11.18 -14.01
N THR A 637 14.52 11.41 -13.29
CA THR A 637 15.86 11.38 -13.88
C THR A 637 16.19 9.98 -14.39
N THR A 638 16.77 9.89 -15.58
CA THR A 638 17.42 8.64 -16.03
C THR A 638 18.62 8.34 -15.13
N LYS A 639 18.89 7.06 -14.87
CA LYS A 639 20.09 6.65 -14.16
C LYS A 639 21.32 7.30 -14.80
N PRO A 640 22.25 7.85 -13.99
CA PRO A 640 23.50 8.35 -14.50
C PRO A 640 24.16 7.31 -15.42
N LEU A 641 24.77 7.79 -16.51
CA LEU A 641 25.42 6.99 -17.57
C LEU A 641 24.57 6.29 -18.60
N SER A 642 23.27 6.18 -18.38
CA SER A 642 22.42 5.47 -19.32
C SER A 642 22.53 6.03 -20.73
N LYS A 643 22.68 5.12 -21.68
CA LYS A 643 22.76 5.42 -23.10
C LYS A 643 21.40 5.18 -23.73
N THR A 644 21.08 5.99 -24.73
CA THR A 644 19.94 5.66 -25.58
C THR A 644 20.36 4.51 -26.49
N LEU A 645 19.57 3.44 -26.50
CA LEU A 645 19.74 2.33 -27.41
C LEU A 645 18.71 2.46 -28.54
N CYS A 646 19.09 2.11 -29.76
CA CYS A 646 18.13 2.10 -30.86
C CYS A 646 18.17 0.78 -31.59
N ARG A 647 17.07 0.46 -32.25
CA ARG A 647 16.91 -0.73 -33.05
C ARG A 647 16.39 -0.32 -34.43
N ILE A 648 17.16 -0.71 -35.45
CA ILE A 648 16.76 -0.60 -36.85
C ILE A 648 16.05 -1.89 -37.21
N GLY A 649 14.75 -1.79 -37.43
CA GLY A 649 13.91 -2.95 -37.69
C GLY A 649 14.16 -4.09 -36.70
N ALA A 650 14.57 -5.26 -37.19
CA ALA A 650 14.79 -6.47 -36.36
C ALA A 650 16.24 -6.62 -35.85
N GLY A 651 17.05 -5.57 -36.01
CA GLY A 651 18.42 -5.56 -35.52
C GLY A 651 18.51 -5.64 -34.00
N ALA A 652 19.72 -5.90 -33.49
CA ALA A 652 19.98 -5.79 -32.06
C ALA A 652 19.86 -4.34 -31.60
N LEU A 653 19.45 -4.11 -30.34
CA LEU A 653 19.54 -2.80 -29.71
C LEU A 653 21.00 -2.38 -29.58
N SER A 654 21.34 -1.18 -30.04
CA SER A 654 22.70 -0.65 -30.00
C SER A 654 22.69 0.88 -30.10
N GLU A 655 23.67 1.55 -29.47
CA GLU A 655 23.92 2.98 -29.67
C GLU A 655 24.23 3.30 -31.13
N ASN A 656 24.92 2.40 -31.85
CA ASN A 656 25.28 2.60 -33.26
C ASN A 656 24.06 2.63 -34.18
N ASN A 657 22.97 2.01 -33.74
CA ASN A 657 21.73 1.96 -34.51
C ASN A 657 20.89 3.22 -34.35
N CYS A 658 21.28 4.19 -33.51
CA CYS A 658 20.53 5.43 -33.35
C CYS A 658 20.65 6.40 -34.54
N SER A 659 21.25 5.96 -35.65
CA SER A 659 21.39 6.74 -36.88
C SER A 659 20.22 6.44 -37.84
N LEU A 660 19.42 7.46 -38.16
CA LEU A 660 18.31 7.42 -39.11
C LEU A 660 18.68 8.19 -40.38
N THR A 661 18.62 7.55 -41.55
CA THR A 661 19.02 8.15 -42.83
C THR A 661 17.82 8.68 -43.59
N PHE A 662 17.86 9.94 -44.05
CA PHE A 662 16.81 10.53 -44.90
C PHE A 662 17.25 10.60 -46.37
N ALA A 663 16.36 10.18 -47.29
CA ALA A 663 16.57 10.20 -48.74
C ALA A 663 15.44 10.94 -49.49
N ASP A 664 15.68 11.35 -50.74
CA ASP A 664 14.71 12.11 -51.55
C ASP A 664 13.67 11.23 -52.28
N SER A 665 13.85 9.91 -52.35
CA SER A 665 12.91 8.99 -53.01
C SER A 665 12.86 7.61 -52.33
N GLY A 666 11.70 6.97 -52.34
CA GLY A 666 11.50 5.64 -51.74
C GLY A 666 10.09 5.09 -51.94
N PHE A 667 9.76 4.01 -51.23
CA PHE A 667 8.42 3.44 -51.19
C PHE A 667 7.74 3.75 -49.85
N ILE A 668 6.44 4.04 -49.89
CA ILE A 668 5.59 4.21 -48.72
C ILE A 668 4.49 3.14 -48.79
N PHE A 669 4.38 2.32 -47.76
CA PHE A 669 3.26 1.40 -47.54
C PHE A 669 3.02 1.26 -46.03
N ASP A 670 1.81 0.89 -45.68
CA ASP A 670 1.35 0.69 -44.30
C ASP A 670 0.55 -0.62 -44.28
N VAL A 671 1.08 -1.61 -43.59
CA VAL A 671 0.50 -2.94 -43.41
C VAL A 671 -0.26 -2.90 -42.08
N PRO A 672 -1.61 -2.91 -42.11
CA PRO A 672 -2.35 -2.86 -40.87
C PRO A 672 -2.08 -4.12 -40.03
N ASP A 673 -2.13 -3.96 -38.70
CA ASP A 673 -2.26 -5.10 -37.81
C ASP A 673 -3.47 -5.96 -38.24
N LYS A 674 -3.32 -7.27 -38.16
CA LYS A 674 -4.29 -8.19 -38.76
C LYS A 674 -4.43 -9.49 -37.97
N LEU A 675 -5.47 -10.24 -38.28
CA LEU A 675 -5.61 -11.62 -37.79
C LEU A 675 -4.62 -12.55 -38.52
N ALA A 676 -4.06 -13.50 -37.79
CA ALA A 676 -3.20 -14.55 -38.33
C ALA A 676 -3.96 -15.31 -39.41
N ASN A 677 -3.29 -15.55 -40.54
CA ASN A 677 -3.82 -16.22 -41.74
C ASN A 677 -4.93 -15.46 -42.50
N LYS A 678 -5.32 -14.25 -42.08
CA LYS A 678 -6.23 -13.39 -42.84
C LYS A 678 -5.43 -12.43 -43.76
N PRO A 679 -5.56 -12.54 -45.09
CA PRO A 679 -4.92 -11.60 -46.01
C PRO A 679 -5.45 -10.18 -45.85
N VAL A 680 -4.58 -9.18 -46.06
CA VAL A 680 -4.94 -7.76 -46.10
C VAL A 680 -4.34 -7.11 -47.34
N ASP A 681 -5.09 -6.23 -47.99
CA ASP A 681 -4.61 -5.44 -49.13
C ASP A 681 -3.82 -4.22 -48.62
N VAL A 682 -2.64 -4.02 -49.20
CA VAL A 682 -1.69 -2.96 -48.85
C VAL A 682 -1.31 -2.20 -50.12
N LEU A 683 -1.32 -0.87 -50.01
CA LEU A 683 -1.02 0.02 -51.13
C LEU A 683 0.45 0.48 -51.07
N VAL A 684 1.25 0.06 -52.05
CA VAL A 684 2.66 0.47 -52.19
C VAL A 684 2.74 1.69 -53.09
N LYS A 685 3.18 2.82 -52.54
CA LYS A 685 3.35 4.09 -53.25
C LYS A 685 4.83 4.34 -53.53
N ALA A 686 5.21 4.47 -54.80
CA ALA A 686 6.53 4.94 -55.19
C ALA A 686 6.52 6.47 -55.19
N VAL A 687 7.40 7.10 -54.41
CA VAL A 687 7.42 8.57 -54.28
C VAL A 687 8.81 9.17 -54.43
N LYS A 688 8.85 10.43 -54.83
CA LYS A 688 10.04 11.29 -54.80
C LYS A 688 9.70 12.69 -54.29
N LYS A 689 10.69 13.40 -53.80
CA LYS A 689 10.57 14.82 -53.44
C LYS A 689 10.33 15.66 -54.70
N SER A 690 9.33 16.54 -54.66
CA SER A 690 9.12 17.55 -55.69
C SER A 690 10.11 18.70 -55.55
N ASP A 691 10.77 19.10 -56.64
CA ASP A 691 11.64 20.27 -56.66
C ASP A 691 10.87 21.57 -56.37
N ALA A 692 9.58 21.64 -56.72
CA ALA A 692 8.75 22.83 -56.59
C ALA A 692 8.06 22.93 -55.22
N THR A 693 7.36 21.87 -54.79
CA THR A 693 6.55 21.91 -53.57
C THR A 693 7.24 21.31 -52.35
N GLN A 694 8.37 20.61 -52.56
CA GLN A 694 9.10 19.86 -51.53
C GLN A 694 8.26 18.73 -50.88
N GLN A 695 7.07 18.42 -51.43
CA GLN A 695 6.21 17.32 -51.00
C GLN A 695 6.52 16.03 -51.75
N CYS A 696 6.09 14.89 -51.20
CA CYS A 696 6.20 13.60 -51.89
C CYS A 696 5.21 13.59 -53.06
N VAL A 697 5.73 13.48 -54.28
CA VAL A 697 4.95 13.32 -55.51
C VAL A 697 5.16 11.91 -56.07
N PRO A 698 4.21 11.37 -56.84
CA PRO A 698 4.34 10.07 -57.49
C PRO A 698 5.64 9.89 -58.28
N SER A 699 6.23 8.70 -58.17
CA SER A 699 7.28 8.18 -59.04
C SER A 699 6.79 6.91 -59.73
N PHE A 700 7.48 6.44 -60.78
CA PHE A 700 7.14 5.23 -61.54
C PHE A 700 5.71 5.21 -62.13
N GLN A 701 5.14 6.37 -62.43
CA GLN A 701 3.78 6.47 -62.97
C GLN A 701 3.64 5.68 -64.29
N ASN A 702 2.64 4.80 -64.36
CA ASN A 702 2.39 3.91 -65.50
C ASN A 702 3.59 3.02 -65.88
N GLN A 703 4.41 2.61 -64.91
CA GLN A 703 5.56 1.73 -65.11
C GLN A 703 5.37 0.39 -64.39
N THR A 704 5.95 -0.67 -64.95
CA THR A 704 6.14 -1.94 -64.25
C THR A 704 7.57 -1.97 -63.70
N LYS A 705 7.72 -2.20 -62.39
CA LYS A 705 9.03 -2.31 -61.74
C LYS A 705 9.13 -3.60 -60.95
N THR A 706 10.31 -4.21 -60.98
CA THR A 706 10.63 -5.40 -60.18
C THR A 706 11.19 -4.98 -58.83
N LEU A 707 10.45 -5.22 -57.75
CA LEU A 707 10.87 -4.93 -56.39
C LEU A 707 11.30 -6.23 -55.69
N ASN A 708 12.34 -6.13 -54.87
CA ASN A 708 12.81 -7.18 -54.00
C ASN A 708 12.12 -7.08 -52.64
N PHE A 709 11.41 -8.13 -52.22
CA PHE A 709 10.69 -8.21 -50.96
C PHE A 709 11.28 -9.26 -50.02
N TRP A 710 11.35 -8.93 -48.73
CA TRP A 710 11.61 -9.89 -47.67
C TRP A 710 10.92 -9.45 -46.38
N SER A 711 10.78 -10.37 -45.43
CA SER A 711 10.25 -10.06 -44.10
C SER A 711 11.21 -10.54 -43.01
N VAL A 712 11.32 -9.78 -41.92
CA VAL A 712 12.11 -10.15 -40.75
C VAL A 712 11.24 -10.19 -39.51
N TYR A 713 11.49 -11.18 -38.65
CA TYR A 713 10.82 -11.31 -37.36
C TYR A 713 11.28 -10.25 -36.37
N GLN A 714 10.34 -9.51 -35.79
CA GLN A 714 10.59 -8.62 -34.65
C GLN A 714 10.35 -9.35 -33.33
N THR A 715 9.22 -10.04 -33.24
CA THR A 715 8.82 -10.79 -32.05
C THR A 715 7.98 -11.99 -32.45
N PRO A 716 8.37 -13.22 -32.10
CA PRO A 716 9.64 -13.58 -31.44
C PRO A 716 10.85 -13.39 -32.36
N SER A 717 12.02 -13.05 -31.81
CA SER A 717 13.28 -12.95 -32.59
C SER A 717 13.77 -14.32 -33.09
N THR A 718 13.40 -15.39 -32.37
CA THR A 718 13.66 -16.79 -32.73
C THR A 718 12.33 -17.56 -32.77
N PRO A 719 11.62 -17.58 -33.92
CA PRO A 719 10.36 -18.31 -34.05
C PRO A 719 10.56 -19.83 -33.95
N ILE A 720 9.63 -20.53 -33.32
CA ILE A 720 9.69 -21.99 -33.08
C ILE A 720 9.51 -22.77 -34.38
N SER A 721 8.60 -22.30 -35.23
CA SER A 721 8.39 -22.80 -36.59
C SER A 721 8.22 -21.59 -37.53
N PRO A 722 9.31 -21.10 -38.15
CA PRO A 722 9.22 -19.96 -39.04
C PRO A 722 8.20 -20.20 -40.16
N LYS A 723 7.30 -19.24 -40.37
CA LYS A 723 6.34 -19.21 -41.48
C LYS A 723 6.72 -18.07 -42.40
N ALA A 724 6.51 -18.24 -43.71
CA ALA A 724 6.77 -17.17 -44.66
C ALA A 724 5.62 -16.15 -44.65
N VAL A 725 5.96 -14.87 -44.76
CA VAL A 725 5.02 -13.87 -45.25
C VAL A 725 4.78 -14.16 -46.74
N THR A 726 3.55 -13.96 -47.20
CA THR A 726 3.20 -14.07 -48.60
C THR A 726 2.70 -12.74 -49.12
N ILE A 727 3.13 -12.39 -50.34
CA ILE A 727 2.63 -11.25 -51.10
C ILE A 727 2.00 -11.79 -52.37
N ASN A 728 0.73 -11.49 -52.64
CA ASN A 728 -0.03 -12.02 -53.78
C ASN A 728 0.11 -13.55 -53.87
N SER A 729 -0.03 -14.23 -52.73
CA SER A 729 0.15 -15.68 -52.55
C SER A 729 1.56 -16.25 -52.80
N SER A 730 2.54 -15.40 -53.11
CA SER A 730 3.95 -15.81 -53.27
C SER A 730 4.72 -15.62 -51.98
N ALA A 731 5.40 -16.65 -51.49
CA ALA A 731 6.26 -16.56 -50.32
C ALA A 731 7.46 -15.64 -50.58
N ILE A 732 7.71 -14.69 -49.68
CA ILE A 732 8.84 -13.76 -49.79
C ILE A 732 10.04 -14.23 -48.97
N GLY A 733 11.22 -13.70 -49.30
CA GLY A 733 12.47 -13.99 -48.60
C GLY A 733 12.42 -13.60 -47.12
N THR A 734 13.35 -14.13 -46.33
CA THR A 734 13.46 -13.83 -44.90
C THR A 734 14.64 -12.91 -44.55
N SER A 735 15.39 -12.45 -45.56
CA SER A 735 16.54 -11.54 -45.39
C SER A 735 16.83 -10.76 -46.66
N SER A 736 17.55 -9.65 -46.51
CA SER A 736 18.03 -8.82 -47.62
C SER A 736 19.06 -9.51 -48.52
N THR A 737 19.66 -10.63 -48.07
CA THR A 737 20.63 -11.43 -48.83
C THR A 737 19.96 -12.45 -49.77
N ALA A 738 18.70 -12.78 -49.52
CA ALA A 738 17.90 -13.68 -50.35
C ALA A 738 16.46 -13.15 -50.51
N PRO A 739 16.27 -11.94 -51.08
CA PRO A 739 14.94 -11.38 -51.27
C PRO A 739 14.21 -12.04 -52.44
N THR A 740 12.88 -11.95 -52.44
CA THR A 740 12.02 -12.42 -53.54
C THR A 740 11.69 -11.26 -54.47
N ALA A 741 12.04 -11.37 -55.74
CA ALA A 741 11.70 -10.37 -56.76
C ALA A 741 10.25 -10.52 -57.22
N LEU A 742 9.46 -9.45 -57.13
CA LEU A 742 8.07 -9.39 -57.58
C LEU A 742 7.87 -8.21 -58.53
N ASN A 743 7.13 -8.42 -59.61
CA ASN A 743 6.76 -7.37 -60.54
C ASN A 743 5.52 -6.63 -60.03
N LEU A 744 5.65 -5.33 -59.81
CA LEU A 744 4.54 -4.45 -59.45
C LEU A 744 4.23 -3.50 -60.62
N VAL A 745 2.94 -3.30 -60.89
CA VAL A 745 2.45 -2.38 -61.91
C VAL A 745 1.96 -1.13 -61.19
N PHE A 746 2.66 -0.02 -61.39
CA PHE A 746 2.32 1.25 -60.77
C PHE A 746 1.38 2.05 -61.69
N ASP A 747 0.27 2.53 -61.12
CA ASP A 747 -0.73 3.35 -61.82
C ASP A 747 -0.26 4.78 -62.09
N VAL A 748 -1.17 5.66 -62.52
CA VAL A 748 -0.86 7.07 -62.83
C VAL A 748 -0.53 7.88 -61.56
N GLU A 749 -0.95 7.41 -60.39
CA GLU A 749 -0.58 7.95 -59.09
C GLU A 749 0.69 7.31 -58.51
N GLY A 750 1.36 6.41 -59.25
CA GLY A 750 2.56 5.74 -58.79
C GLY A 750 2.29 4.73 -57.68
N GLN A 751 1.13 4.06 -57.70
CA GLN A 751 0.67 3.14 -56.66
C GLN A 751 0.45 1.72 -57.22
N SER A 752 0.71 0.71 -56.40
CA SER A 752 0.43 -0.70 -56.70
C SER A 752 -0.17 -1.38 -55.47
N SER A 753 -1.25 -2.14 -55.64
CA SER A 753 -1.85 -2.94 -54.56
C SER A 753 -1.16 -4.29 -54.43
N ILE A 754 -0.92 -4.73 -53.20
CA ILE A 754 -0.38 -6.05 -52.85
C ILE A 754 -1.23 -6.69 -51.74
N SER A 755 -1.49 -8.00 -51.82
CA SER A 755 -2.17 -8.74 -50.75
C SER A 755 -1.12 -9.39 -49.84
N VAL A 756 -1.03 -8.95 -48.59
CA VAL A 756 -0.09 -9.46 -47.58
C VAL A 756 -0.79 -10.46 -46.67
N ASN A 757 -0.23 -11.67 -46.50
CA ASN A 757 -0.72 -12.65 -45.52
C ASN A 757 0.43 -13.30 -44.74
N TYR A 758 0.17 -13.61 -43.47
CA TYR A 758 1.08 -14.32 -42.58
C TYR A 758 0.28 -15.24 -41.65
N PRO A 759 0.54 -16.56 -41.62
CA PRO A 759 -0.35 -17.56 -41.00
C PRO A 759 -0.14 -17.80 -39.50
N ASP A 760 0.79 -17.09 -38.86
CA ASP A 760 1.10 -17.27 -37.43
C ASP A 760 0.93 -15.94 -36.66
N ALA A 761 1.11 -15.97 -35.34
CA ALA A 761 1.12 -14.80 -34.47
C ALA A 761 2.53 -14.22 -34.33
N GLY A 762 2.63 -12.90 -34.20
CA GLY A 762 3.90 -12.20 -33.95
C GLY A 762 3.97 -10.85 -34.62
N LYS A 763 5.05 -10.10 -34.34
CA LYS A 763 5.36 -8.83 -34.98
C LYS A 763 6.43 -9.03 -36.05
N LEU A 764 6.19 -8.53 -37.26
CA LEU A 764 7.08 -8.66 -38.41
C LEU A 764 7.37 -7.29 -39.03
N GLN A 765 8.50 -7.20 -39.72
CA GLN A 765 8.83 -6.08 -40.60
C GLN A 765 8.86 -6.55 -42.04
N LEU A 766 8.09 -5.89 -42.88
CA LEU A 766 8.09 -6.08 -44.33
C LEU A 766 9.02 -5.06 -44.97
N GLU A 767 9.84 -5.52 -45.92
CA GLU A 767 10.86 -4.72 -46.58
C GLU A 767 10.69 -4.79 -48.10
N ALA A 768 10.90 -3.66 -48.77
CA ALA A 768 10.88 -3.52 -50.21
C ALA A 768 12.12 -2.75 -50.69
N LYS A 769 12.81 -3.25 -51.70
CA LYS A 769 13.94 -2.58 -52.34
C LYS A 769 13.86 -2.61 -53.85
N TYR A 770 14.12 -1.47 -54.46
CA TYR A 770 14.37 -1.32 -55.87
C TYR A 770 15.81 -0.82 -56.09
N THR A 771 16.53 -1.48 -56.98
CA THR A 771 17.83 -1.04 -57.47
C THR A 771 17.66 -0.75 -58.96
N GLY A 772 17.78 0.51 -59.34
CA GLY A 772 17.67 0.94 -60.73
C GLY A 772 18.80 0.39 -61.59
N THR A 773 18.52 0.22 -62.88
CA THR A 773 19.47 -0.21 -63.89
C THR A 773 19.33 0.68 -65.13
N GLY A 774 20.33 0.71 -66.02
CA GLY A 774 20.28 1.55 -67.22
C GLY A 774 20.29 3.05 -66.88
N ASP A 775 19.29 3.80 -67.35
CA ASP A 775 19.17 5.25 -67.09
C ASP A 775 18.88 5.59 -65.62
N GLU A 776 18.49 4.59 -64.82
CA GLU A 776 18.26 4.69 -63.38
C GLU A 776 19.42 4.07 -62.58
N GLN A 777 20.58 3.87 -63.22
CA GLN A 777 21.78 3.38 -62.54
C GLN A 777 22.07 4.24 -61.30
N ASP A 778 22.35 3.56 -60.18
CA ASP A 778 22.60 4.14 -58.85
C ASP A 778 21.37 4.70 -58.12
N LEU A 779 20.17 4.66 -58.72
CA LEU A 779 18.92 4.90 -57.99
C LEU A 779 18.63 3.71 -57.08
N VAL A 780 18.58 3.95 -55.77
CA VAL A 780 18.11 2.97 -54.79
C VAL A 780 16.89 3.54 -54.09
N MET A 781 15.77 2.83 -54.20
CA MET A 781 14.54 3.15 -53.47
C MET A 781 14.26 2.00 -52.51
N THR A 782 14.00 2.35 -51.25
CA THR A 782 13.63 1.41 -50.20
C THR A 782 12.31 1.83 -49.57
N GLY A 783 11.60 0.89 -49.00
CA GLY A 783 10.47 1.14 -48.11
C GLY A 783 10.30 -0.04 -47.17
N SER A 784 9.84 0.23 -45.96
CA SER A 784 9.62 -0.79 -44.96
C SER A 784 8.51 -0.38 -44.01
N ASP A 785 7.89 -1.39 -43.42
CA ASP A 785 6.82 -1.19 -42.46
C ASP A 785 6.71 -2.37 -41.48
N GLN A 786 6.15 -2.14 -40.30
CA GLN A 786 5.97 -3.14 -39.25
C GLN A 786 4.49 -3.39 -38.96
N PHE A 787 4.12 -4.66 -38.79
CA PHE A 787 2.75 -5.05 -38.44
C PHE A 787 2.72 -6.22 -37.45
N VAL A 788 1.64 -6.30 -36.68
CA VAL A 788 1.33 -7.40 -35.76
C VAL A 788 0.29 -8.34 -36.39
N SER A 789 0.57 -9.63 -36.30
CA SER A 789 -0.36 -10.71 -36.62
C SER A 789 -0.87 -11.32 -35.32
N VAL A 790 -2.18 -11.28 -35.09
CA VAL A 790 -2.84 -11.70 -33.83
C VAL A 790 -3.62 -12.99 -34.04
N PRO A 791 -3.65 -13.96 -33.10
CA PRO A 791 -4.58 -15.09 -33.19
C PRO A 791 -6.03 -14.63 -33.37
N ALA A 792 -6.83 -15.43 -34.08
CA ALA A 792 -8.25 -15.15 -34.28
C ALA A 792 -9.10 -15.53 -33.06
N GLY A 793 -8.67 -16.55 -32.30
CA GLY A 793 -9.39 -17.04 -31.14
C GLY A 793 -8.60 -18.09 -30.36
N LEU A 794 -9.24 -18.60 -29.30
CA LEU A 794 -8.71 -19.70 -28.48
C LEU A 794 -9.67 -20.89 -28.55
N CYS A 795 -9.12 -22.10 -28.51
CA CYS A 795 -9.85 -23.34 -28.35
C CYS A 795 -9.62 -23.90 -26.94
N VAL A 796 -10.69 -24.10 -26.16
CA VAL A 796 -10.65 -24.59 -24.78
C VAL A 796 -11.37 -25.93 -24.68
N LYS A 797 -10.67 -27.01 -24.28
CA LYS A 797 -11.24 -28.37 -24.21
C LYS A 797 -10.85 -29.07 -22.90
N PRO A 798 -11.73 -29.91 -22.32
CA PRO A 798 -11.27 -30.87 -21.31
C PRO A 798 -10.37 -31.92 -21.98
N VAL A 799 -9.40 -32.45 -21.22
CA VAL A 799 -8.59 -33.60 -21.66
C VAL A 799 -9.43 -34.88 -21.65
N ASP A 800 -10.33 -34.99 -20.66
CA ASP A 800 -11.20 -36.14 -20.46
C ASP A 800 -12.58 -35.88 -21.07
N ALA A 801 -12.98 -36.70 -22.03
CA ALA A 801 -14.29 -36.58 -22.67
C ALA A 801 -15.47 -36.81 -21.69
N SER A 802 -15.24 -37.53 -20.59
CA SER A 802 -16.25 -37.74 -19.54
C SER A 802 -16.55 -36.47 -18.72
N ALA A 803 -15.74 -35.42 -18.87
CA ALA A 803 -16.01 -34.12 -18.27
C ALA A 803 -17.20 -33.40 -18.91
N LEU A 804 -17.58 -33.78 -20.13
CA LEU A 804 -18.61 -33.09 -20.90
C LEU A 804 -20.01 -33.38 -20.35
N CYS A 805 -20.79 -32.31 -20.17
CA CYS A 805 -22.19 -32.35 -19.77
C CYS A 805 -23.08 -31.64 -20.82
N PRO A 806 -23.37 -32.28 -21.98
CA PRO A 806 -24.12 -31.64 -23.05
C PRO A 806 -25.54 -31.20 -22.67
N SER A 807 -26.20 -31.93 -21.76
CA SER A 807 -27.54 -31.57 -21.30
C SER A 807 -27.57 -30.37 -20.35
N ALA A 808 -26.41 -29.91 -19.88
CA ALA A 808 -26.26 -28.70 -19.10
C ALA A 808 -27.07 -28.68 -17.78
N ASN A 809 -27.34 -29.83 -17.17
CA ASN A 809 -28.20 -29.94 -15.98
C ASN A 809 -27.92 -31.19 -15.13
N MET A 810 -28.74 -31.41 -14.10
CA MET A 810 -28.65 -32.55 -13.16
C MET A 810 -28.79 -33.94 -13.83
N SER A 811 -29.11 -34.04 -15.12
CA SER A 811 -29.17 -35.33 -15.84
C SER A 811 -27.82 -35.90 -16.27
N CYS A 812 -26.76 -35.11 -16.26
CA CYS A 812 -25.41 -35.60 -16.54
C CYS A 812 -24.96 -36.63 -15.50
N ASN A 813 -24.00 -37.47 -15.87
CA ASN A 813 -23.30 -38.29 -14.88
C ASN A 813 -22.38 -37.39 -14.02
N VAL A 814 -22.12 -37.83 -12.79
CA VAL A 814 -21.09 -37.19 -11.97
C VAL A 814 -19.72 -37.38 -12.64
N TYR A 815 -18.99 -36.28 -12.76
CA TYR A 815 -17.64 -36.26 -13.32
C TYR A 815 -16.57 -36.32 -12.22
N ARG A 816 -16.64 -35.39 -11.27
CA ARG A 816 -15.63 -35.18 -10.23
C ARG A 816 -16.27 -34.59 -8.97
N LYS A 817 -15.60 -34.73 -7.84
CA LYS A 817 -15.95 -33.97 -6.64
C LYS A 817 -15.50 -32.52 -6.77
N ALA A 818 -16.24 -31.60 -6.15
CA ALA A 818 -15.85 -30.20 -6.06
C ALA A 818 -14.50 -30.10 -5.36
N GLY A 819 -13.55 -29.42 -5.98
CA GLY A 819 -12.15 -29.30 -5.55
C GLY A 819 -11.23 -30.41 -6.05
N GLN A 820 -11.71 -31.40 -6.82
CA GLN A 820 -10.87 -32.45 -7.39
C GLN A 820 -10.21 -32.02 -8.70
N ASP A 821 -8.96 -32.44 -8.91
CA ASP A 821 -8.19 -32.14 -10.12
C ASP A 821 -8.79 -32.77 -11.38
N PHE A 822 -8.77 -32.02 -12.47
CA PHE A 822 -9.03 -32.47 -13.83
C PHE A 822 -8.12 -31.76 -14.85
N GLY A 823 -8.00 -32.39 -16.02
CA GLY A 823 -7.19 -31.89 -17.13
C GLY A 823 -8.00 -31.05 -18.12
N MET A 824 -7.41 -29.95 -18.61
CA MET A 824 -7.92 -29.16 -19.74
C MET A 824 -6.78 -28.69 -20.65
N THR A 825 -7.10 -28.33 -21.88
CA THR A 825 -6.18 -27.74 -22.85
C THR A 825 -6.70 -26.42 -23.38
N VAL A 826 -5.78 -25.53 -23.73
CA VAL A 826 -6.05 -24.26 -24.40
C VAL A 826 -5.07 -24.09 -25.56
N GLN A 827 -5.58 -23.73 -26.73
CA GLN A 827 -4.81 -23.56 -27.96
C GLN A 827 -5.21 -22.25 -28.66
N ALA A 828 -4.25 -21.39 -29.01
CA ALA A 828 -4.52 -20.23 -29.87
C ALA A 828 -4.45 -20.63 -31.35
N VAL A 829 -5.41 -20.11 -32.12
CA VAL A 829 -5.62 -20.50 -33.51
C VAL A 829 -5.78 -19.30 -34.43
N ALA A 830 -5.43 -19.51 -35.70
CA ALA A 830 -5.49 -18.53 -36.77
C ALA A 830 -6.88 -18.48 -37.40
N TRP A 831 -7.12 -17.40 -38.14
CA TRP A 831 -8.36 -17.19 -38.88
C TRP A 831 -8.51 -18.22 -40.02
N GLN A 832 -9.73 -18.71 -40.21
CA GLN A 832 -10.10 -19.59 -41.32
C GLN A 832 -11.19 -18.97 -42.21
N SER A 833 -12.23 -18.38 -41.61
CA SER A 833 -13.29 -17.65 -42.31
C SER A 833 -13.94 -16.61 -41.38
N ASP A 834 -14.58 -15.58 -41.93
CA ASP A 834 -15.24 -14.53 -41.14
C ASP A 834 -16.51 -14.99 -40.42
N SER A 835 -17.06 -16.15 -40.80
CA SER A 835 -18.28 -16.73 -40.22
C SER A 835 -18.00 -17.99 -39.40
N ASP A 836 -16.77 -18.18 -38.93
CA ASP A 836 -16.36 -19.35 -38.15
C ASP A 836 -16.97 -19.30 -36.73
N PRO A 837 -17.90 -20.23 -36.39
CA PRO A 837 -18.50 -20.26 -35.06
C PRO A 837 -17.70 -21.10 -34.05
N ASP A 838 -16.67 -21.84 -34.49
CA ASP A 838 -15.97 -22.83 -33.68
C ASP A 838 -14.45 -22.89 -33.96
N PHE A 839 -13.70 -22.12 -33.16
CA PHE A 839 -12.24 -22.11 -33.18
C PHE A 839 -11.56 -23.44 -32.80
N CYS A 840 -12.34 -24.44 -32.36
CA CYS A 840 -11.84 -25.76 -32.01
C CYS A 840 -11.86 -26.77 -33.16
N SER A 841 -12.25 -26.38 -34.39
CA SER A 841 -12.42 -27.26 -35.53
C SER A 841 -11.89 -26.66 -36.85
N GLY A 842 -10.73 -27.14 -37.32
CA GLY A 842 -10.21 -26.82 -38.66
C GLY A 842 -9.24 -25.64 -38.73
N ASN A 843 -9.15 -24.81 -37.69
CA ASN A 843 -8.23 -23.68 -37.62
C ASN A 843 -6.76 -24.11 -37.47
N LEU A 844 -5.86 -23.37 -38.11
CA LEU A 844 -4.42 -23.57 -37.99
C LEU A 844 -3.93 -23.06 -36.62
N PRO A 845 -2.98 -23.73 -35.95
CA PRO A 845 -2.41 -23.23 -34.71
C PRO A 845 -1.47 -22.04 -34.96
N THR A 846 -1.51 -21.03 -34.09
CA THR A 846 -0.52 -19.94 -34.07
C THR A 846 0.66 -20.33 -33.17
N THR A 847 1.66 -20.99 -33.75
CA THR A 847 2.78 -21.62 -33.03
C THR A 847 3.60 -20.64 -32.18
N ASN A 848 3.76 -19.40 -32.66
CA ASN A 848 4.58 -18.37 -32.01
C ASN A 848 3.80 -17.55 -30.97
N PHE A 849 2.50 -17.80 -30.79
CA PHE A 849 1.71 -17.10 -29.78
C PHE A 849 2.17 -17.51 -28.37
N SER A 850 2.39 -16.51 -27.52
CA SER A 850 2.64 -16.68 -26.10
C SER A 850 1.96 -15.58 -25.32
N ASP A 851 1.58 -15.89 -24.09
CA ASP A 851 0.96 -14.95 -23.16
C ASP A 851 1.42 -15.28 -21.75
N THR A 852 1.96 -14.30 -21.04
CA THR A 852 2.45 -14.49 -19.68
C THR A 852 1.33 -14.62 -18.66
N THR A 853 0.12 -14.16 -18.97
CA THR A 853 -0.97 -13.97 -17.99
C THR A 853 -2.32 -14.36 -18.57
N MET A 854 -2.40 -15.55 -19.18
CA MET A 854 -3.67 -16.09 -19.65
C MET A 854 -4.59 -16.34 -18.45
N THR A 855 -5.76 -15.71 -18.44
CA THR A 855 -6.71 -15.77 -17.31
C THR A 855 -7.80 -16.80 -17.56
N LEU A 856 -8.16 -17.54 -16.52
CA LEU A 856 -9.22 -18.54 -16.51
C LEU A 856 -10.28 -18.15 -15.48
N THR A 857 -11.55 -18.16 -15.90
CA THR A 857 -12.70 -17.95 -15.00
C THR A 857 -13.74 -19.03 -15.22
N SER A 858 -14.53 -19.33 -14.20
CA SER A 858 -15.66 -20.24 -14.34
C SER A 858 -16.94 -19.44 -14.60
N GLN A 859 -17.85 -20.05 -15.35
CA GLN A 859 -19.21 -19.58 -15.52
C GLN A 859 -20.17 -20.73 -15.20
N VAL A 860 -21.00 -20.55 -14.19
CA VAL A 860 -22.03 -21.52 -13.83
C VAL A 860 -23.09 -21.59 -14.92
N VAL A 861 -23.42 -22.82 -15.30
CA VAL A 861 -24.46 -23.16 -16.26
C VAL A 861 -25.68 -23.71 -15.53
N ALA A 862 -25.45 -24.65 -14.59
CA ALA A 862 -26.49 -25.20 -13.74
C ALA A 862 -25.94 -25.51 -12.33
N PRO A 863 -26.65 -25.15 -11.24
CA PRO A 863 -27.91 -24.41 -11.24
C PRO A 863 -27.76 -22.99 -11.81
N ALA A 864 -28.79 -22.49 -12.48
CA ALA A 864 -28.72 -21.17 -13.12
C ALA A 864 -28.57 -20.06 -12.07
N ILE A 865 -27.88 -18.97 -12.43
CA ILE A 865 -27.71 -17.80 -11.54
C ILE A 865 -29.08 -17.26 -11.07
N ALA A 866 -30.08 -17.24 -11.94
CA ALA A 866 -31.44 -16.82 -11.61
C ALA A 866 -32.11 -17.67 -10.50
N SER A 867 -31.63 -18.89 -10.29
CA SER A 867 -32.09 -19.80 -9.23
C SER A 867 -31.13 -19.83 -8.02
N GLY A 868 -30.18 -18.90 -7.93
CA GLY A 868 -29.20 -18.82 -6.86
C GLY A 868 -27.90 -19.59 -7.11
N GLY A 869 -27.60 -19.94 -8.36
CA GLY A 869 -26.33 -20.57 -8.73
C GLY A 869 -25.15 -19.60 -8.72
N HIS A 870 -23.99 -20.10 -8.30
CA HIS A 870 -22.74 -19.36 -8.15
C HIS A 870 -21.63 -19.95 -9.03
N ASN A 871 -20.74 -19.09 -9.52
CA ASN A 871 -19.50 -19.51 -10.18
C ASN A 871 -18.59 -20.20 -9.16
N GLY A 872 -17.94 -21.29 -9.58
CA GLY A 872 -16.98 -21.98 -8.73
C GLY A 872 -15.59 -21.35 -8.76
N VAL A 873 -14.86 -21.44 -7.66
CA VAL A 873 -13.45 -21.04 -7.65
C VAL A 873 -12.64 -22.06 -8.43
N LEU A 874 -11.90 -21.60 -9.45
CA LEU A 874 -10.91 -22.42 -10.15
C LEU A 874 -9.62 -22.50 -9.34
N GLY A 875 -9.00 -23.69 -9.32
CA GLY A 875 -7.68 -23.91 -8.73
C GLY A 875 -6.56 -23.21 -9.50
N VAL A 876 -6.64 -23.25 -10.84
CA VAL A 876 -5.77 -22.49 -11.74
C VAL A 876 -6.58 -21.33 -12.32
N ARG A 877 -6.33 -20.11 -11.82
CA ARG A 877 -6.99 -18.87 -12.28
C ARG A 877 -6.22 -18.15 -13.37
N SER A 878 -4.92 -18.42 -13.49
CA SER A 878 -4.07 -17.88 -14.55
C SER A 878 -2.89 -18.80 -14.79
N TYR A 879 -2.34 -18.78 -16.00
CA TYR A 879 -1.15 -19.54 -16.34
C TYR A 879 -0.32 -18.87 -17.44
N HIS A 880 0.94 -19.27 -17.55
CA HIS A 880 1.82 -18.87 -18.64
C HIS A 880 1.52 -19.71 -19.88
N HIS A 881 0.92 -19.10 -20.89
CA HIS A 881 0.69 -19.71 -22.18
C HIS A 881 2.00 -19.68 -22.99
N THR A 882 2.61 -20.84 -23.18
CA THR A 882 3.90 -20.94 -23.88
C THR A 882 3.73 -21.24 -25.36
N ALA A 883 4.57 -20.62 -26.18
CA ALA A 883 4.68 -20.94 -27.60
C ALA A 883 5.24 -22.36 -27.78
N GLN A 884 4.65 -23.13 -28.70
CA GLN A 884 5.04 -24.51 -29.01
C GLN A 884 4.46 -24.93 -30.37
N THR A 885 4.93 -26.06 -30.93
CA THR A 885 4.65 -26.51 -32.31
C THR A 885 3.18 -26.48 -32.73
N ASN A 886 2.25 -26.75 -31.81
CA ASN A 886 0.81 -26.69 -32.05
C ASN A 886 0.09 -25.68 -31.14
N ASN A 887 0.81 -24.91 -30.34
CA ASN A 887 0.29 -23.98 -29.34
C ASN A 887 -0.66 -24.63 -28.28
N LEU A 888 -0.64 -25.95 -28.10
CA LEU A 888 -1.56 -26.66 -27.21
C LEU A 888 -1.01 -26.73 -25.78
N ASN A 889 -1.46 -25.83 -24.91
CA ASN A 889 -1.05 -25.80 -23.50
C ASN A 889 -2.00 -26.65 -22.65
N SER A 890 -1.44 -27.63 -21.92
CA SER A 890 -2.20 -28.55 -21.06
C SER A 890 -2.09 -28.18 -19.59
N LEU A 891 -3.22 -28.12 -18.90
CA LEU A 891 -3.35 -27.86 -17.47
C LEU A 891 -3.92 -29.12 -16.83
N ASN A 892 -3.09 -29.83 -16.04
CA ASN A 892 -3.48 -31.12 -15.46
C ASN A 892 -3.99 -31.03 -14.01
N ASN A 893 -3.91 -29.85 -13.39
CA ASN A 893 -4.24 -29.59 -11.99
C ASN A 893 -5.36 -28.54 -11.84
N GLN A 894 -6.25 -28.43 -12.82
CA GLN A 894 -7.40 -27.53 -12.71
C GLN A 894 -8.42 -28.14 -11.75
N THR A 895 -9.06 -27.31 -10.92
CA THR A 895 -10.14 -27.74 -10.02
C THR A 895 -11.37 -26.87 -10.17
N MET A 896 -12.53 -27.38 -9.80
CA MET A 896 -13.77 -26.61 -9.70
C MET A 896 -14.26 -26.68 -8.25
N GLY A 897 -14.18 -25.58 -7.51
CA GLY A 897 -14.48 -25.56 -6.06
C GLY A 897 -15.96 -25.68 -5.69
N GLU A 898 -16.87 -25.78 -6.66
CA GLU A 898 -18.32 -25.70 -6.45
C GLU A 898 -19.06 -26.83 -7.19
N VAL A 899 -20.24 -27.19 -6.69
CA VAL A 899 -21.15 -28.17 -7.28
C VAL A 899 -21.83 -27.61 -8.52
N GLY A 900 -22.11 -28.46 -9.50
CA GLY A 900 -22.91 -28.10 -10.67
C GLY A 900 -22.24 -28.38 -12.00
N VAL A 901 -22.65 -27.63 -13.01
CA VAL A 901 -22.17 -27.69 -14.39
C VAL A 901 -21.67 -26.29 -14.76
N PHE A 902 -20.48 -26.21 -15.35
CA PHE A 902 -19.77 -24.95 -15.60
C PHE A 902 -19.17 -24.91 -17.00
N GLN A 903 -19.02 -23.73 -17.56
CA GLN A 903 -18.04 -23.46 -18.61
C GLN A 903 -16.79 -22.82 -17.99
N ILE A 904 -15.64 -23.03 -18.62
CA ILE A 904 -14.41 -22.32 -18.27
C ILE A 904 -14.10 -21.35 -19.41
N ALA A 905 -14.00 -20.08 -19.07
CA ALA A 905 -13.63 -19.02 -19.98
C ALA A 905 -12.12 -18.79 -19.91
N ALA A 906 -11.44 -18.81 -21.07
CA ALA A 906 -10.06 -18.43 -21.23
C ALA A 906 -9.96 -17.05 -21.91
N GLN A 907 -9.14 -16.17 -21.34
CA GLN A 907 -8.95 -14.82 -21.81
C GLN A 907 -7.46 -14.49 -21.89
N ALA A 908 -7.02 -14.09 -23.09
CA ALA A 908 -5.67 -13.59 -23.32
C ALA A 908 -5.53 -12.12 -22.86
N THR A 909 -4.30 -11.72 -22.57
CA THR A 909 -3.93 -10.34 -22.26
C THR A 909 -4.32 -9.41 -23.43
N PRO A 910 -5.00 -8.28 -23.19
CA PRO A 910 -5.39 -7.35 -24.24
C PRO A 910 -4.20 -6.75 -24.99
N ASN A 911 -4.44 -6.30 -26.22
CA ASN A 911 -3.51 -5.56 -27.08
C ASN A 911 -2.20 -6.32 -27.34
N TYR A 912 -2.31 -7.55 -27.84
CA TYR A 912 -1.15 -8.41 -28.13
C TYR A 912 -0.08 -7.66 -28.94
N LEU A 913 1.13 -7.54 -28.37
CA LEU A 913 2.27 -6.79 -28.95
C LEU A 913 1.97 -5.34 -29.35
N GLY A 914 1.01 -4.69 -28.68
CA GLY A 914 0.61 -3.31 -28.94
C GLY A 914 -0.47 -3.14 -30.01
N ALA A 915 -1.04 -4.24 -30.51
CA ALA A 915 -2.12 -4.18 -31.49
C ALA A 915 -3.37 -3.48 -30.92
N ALA A 916 -4.15 -2.87 -31.81
CA ALA A 916 -5.37 -2.15 -31.44
C ALA A 916 -6.39 -3.07 -30.74
N SER A 917 -7.16 -2.50 -29.80
CA SER A 917 -8.18 -3.25 -29.04
C SER A 917 -9.27 -3.92 -29.90
N SER A 918 -9.48 -3.45 -31.13
CA SER A 918 -10.36 -4.08 -32.13
C SER A 918 -9.86 -5.45 -32.60
N LEU A 919 -8.60 -5.80 -32.34
CA LEU A 919 -7.97 -7.08 -32.64
C LEU A 919 -7.69 -7.91 -31.38
N ASN A 920 -8.28 -7.54 -30.24
CA ASN A 920 -8.17 -8.37 -29.03
C ASN A 920 -8.73 -9.77 -29.29
N ILE A 921 -7.98 -10.78 -28.85
CA ILE A 921 -8.40 -12.19 -28.95
C ILE A 921 -9.69 -12.36 -28.14
N PRO A 922 -10.80 -12.82 -28.75
CA PRO A 922 -12.07 -13.01 -28.06
C PRO A 922 -11.96 -14.00 -26.89
N ILE A 923 -12.78 -13.80 -25.86
CA ILE A 923 -12.91 -14.76 -24.75
C ILE A 923 -13.46 -16.07 -25.31
N ALA A 924 -12.77 -17.17 -25.03
CA ALA A 924 -13.20 -18.51 -25.44
C ALA A 924 -13.79 -19.27 -24.27
N TYR A 925 -14.90 -19.97 -24.51
CA TYR A 925 -15.56 -20.80 -23.51
C TYR A 925 -15.38 -22.27 -23.85
N SER A 926 -15.12 -23.09 -22.85
CA SER A 926 -15.24 -24.54 -23.00
C SER A 926 -16.69 -24.93 -23.30
N ALA A 927 -16.88 -26.17 -23.80
CA ALA A 927 -18.18 -26.83 -23.65
C ALA A 927 -18.57 -26.97 -22.16
N ASN A 928 -19.84 -27.28 -21.89
CA ASN A 928 -20.33 -27.50 -20.53
C ASN A 928 -19.59 -28.66 -19.85
N LEU A 929 -19.00 -28.40 -18.69
CA LEU A 929 -18.21 -29.32 -17.88
C LEU A 929 -18.94 -29.69 -16.58
N GLY A 930 -18.97 -30.96 -16.20
CA GLY A 930 -19.61 -31.44 -14.98
C GLY A 930 -20.29 -32.80 -15.19
N ARG A 931 -21.08 -33.30 -14.23
CA ARG A 931 -21.51 -32.64 -12.99
C ARG A 931 -20.43 -32.75 -11.89
N PHE A 932 -20.11 -31.64 -11.25
CA PHE A 932 -19.35 -31.61 -10.00
C PHE A 932 -20.30 -31.82 -8.80
N VAL A 933 -19.91 -32.64 -7.83
CA VAL A 933 -20.70 -32.97 -6.63
C VAL A 933 -19.93 -32.69 -5.33
N PRO A 934 -20.56 -32.61 -4.15
CA PRO A 934 -19.83 -32.46 -2.90
C PRO A 934 -18.82 -33.60 -2.69
N ASP A 935 -17.78 -33.33 -1.90
CA ASP A 935 -16.87 -34.37 -1.44
C ASP A 935 -17.44 -35.15 -0.26
N ARG A 936 -17.97 -34.42 0.72
CA ARG A 936 -18.42 -34.96 2.02
C ARG A 936 -19.49 -34.10 2.68
N PHE A 937 -20.22 -34.70 3.62
CA PHE A 937 -21.21 -34.04 4.47
C PHE A 937 -20.71 -33.95 5.92
N LEU A 938 -20.51 -32.73 6.42
CA LEU A 938 -20.16 -32.48 7.81
C LEU A 938 -21.41 -32.41 8.68
N VAL A 939 -21.42 -33.13 9.81
CA VAL A 939 -22.44 -33.00 10.86
C VAL A 939 -21.86 -32.10 11.96
N GLY A 940 -22.50 -30.97 12.23
CA GLY A 940 -22.06 -29.92 13.13
C GLY A 940 -23.20 -29.37 14.00
N ASP A 941 -22.87 -28.39 14.87
CA ASP A 941 -23.82 -27.68 15.75
C ASP A 941 -24.79 -28.59 16.51
N VAL A 942 -24.27 -29.74 16.94
CA VAL A 942 -25.06 -30.80 17.57
C VAL A 942 -25.44 -30.39 18.99
N SER A 943 -26.72 -30.54 19.32
CA SER A 943 -27.24 -30.52 20.68
C SER A 943 -28.19 -31.69 20.86
N VAL A 944 -27.93 -32.51 21.89
CA VAL A 944 -28.82 -33.60 22.31
C VAL A 944 -28.96 -33.49 23.82
N ILE A 945 -30.18 -33.28 24.31
CA ILE A 945 -30.44 -33.06 25.74
C ILE A 945 -31.45 -34.11 26.19
N SER A 946 -31.12 -34.85 27.25
CA SER A 946 -32.02 -35.78 27.90
C SER A 946 -33.32 -35.10 28.33
N ALA A 947 -34.46 -35.79 28.21
CA ALA A 947 -35.76 -35.26 28.60
C ALA A 947 -35.87 -35.00 30.12
N CYS A 948 -35.11 -35.73 30.93
CA CYS A 948 -35.13 -35.63 32.39
C CYS A 948 -33.71 -35.56 32.96
N GLY A 949 -33.09 -34.37 32.94
CA GLY A 949 -31.77 -34.16 33.53
C GLY A 949 -30.67 -34.97 32.86
N SER A 950 -30.37 -36.16 33.38
CA SER A 950 -29.33 -37.08 32.89
C SER A 950 -29.85 -38.23 32.03
N PHE A 951 -31.17 -38.49 31.99
CA PHE A 951 -31.73 -39.64 31.27
C PHE A 951 -33.03 -39.28 30.53
N SER A 952 -33.44 -40.13 29.60
CA SER A 952 -34.81 -40.11 29.06
C SER A 952 -35.44 -41.49 29.19
N TYR A 953 -36.76 -41.53 29.34
CA TYR A 953 -37.48 -42.79 29.19
C TYR A 953 -37.57 -43.20 27.71
N MET A 954 -37.61 -44.50 27.42
CA MET A 954 -37.98 -44.97 26.08
C MET A 954 -39.42 -44.52 25.75
N ASP A 955 -39.66 -44.18 24.48
CA ASP A 955 -40.84 -43.46 23.96
C ASP A 955 -40.98 -41.99 24.42
N GLN A 956 -40.15 -41.50 25.35
CA GLN A 956 -40.19 -40.10 25.76
C GLN A 956 -39.49 -39.22 24.71
N PRO A 957 -40.16 -38.20 24.16
CA PRO A 957 -39.52 -37.28 23.22
C PRO A 957 -38.47 -36.40 23.94
N PHE A 958 -37.27 -36.31 23.39
CA PHE A 958 -36.17 -35.48 23.88
C PHE A 958 -35.65 -34.52 22.79
N PRO A 959 -35.28 -33.28 23.13
CA PRO A 959 -34.85 -32.28 22.15
C PRO A 959 -33.49 -32.62 21.51
N MET A 960 -33.41 -32.41 20.20
CA MET A 960 -32.21 -32.60 19.40
C MET A 960 -32.12 -31.54 18.29
N SER A 961 -30.94 -30.96 18.07
CA SER A 961 -30.66 -30.06 16.95
C SER A 961 -29.28 -30.33 16.35
N MET A 962 -29.10 -30.00 15.06
CA MET A 962 -27.81 -30.11 14.35
C MET A 962 -27.84 -29.34 13.03
N THR A 963 -26.66 -29.14 12.44
CA THR A 963 -26.48 -28.68 11.07
C THR A 963 -25.74 -29.75 10.25
N LEU A 964 -26.10 -29.88 8.97
CA LEU A 964 -25.42 -30.71 8.00
C LEU A 964 -24.91 -29.80 6.88
N SER A 965 -23.63 -29.89 6.53
CA SER A 965 -23.00 -29.05 5.50
C SER A 965 -22.36 -29.89 4.40
N ALA A 966 -22.68 -29.62 3.13
CA ALA A 966 -22.10 -30.25 1.96
C ALA A 966 -20.81 -29.52 1.57
N LEU A 967 -19.67 -30.18 1.74
CA LEU A 967 -18.35 -29.57 1.58
C LEU A 967 -17.64 -30.02 0.31
N ASN A 968 -16.82 -29.13 -0.26
CA ASN A 968 -15.83 -29.49 -1.27
C ASN A 968 -14.60 -30.16 -0.62
N ILE A 969 -13.63 -30.61 -1.43
CA ILE A 969 -12.39 -31.24 -0.92
C ILE A 969 -11.64 -30.31 0.05
N GLY A 970 -11.57 -29.01 -0.27
CA GLY A 970 -10.92 -27.97 0.54
C GLY A 970 -11.60 -27.68 1.87
N GLY A 971 -12.84 -28.12 2.07
CA GLY A 971 -13.62 -27.92 3.29
C GLY A 971 -14.61 -26.74 3.23
N ASP A 972 -14.72 -26.04 2.11
CA ASP A 972 -15.71 -24.98 1.95
C ASP A 972 -17.10 -25.57 1.64
N VAL A 973 -18.14 -24.87 2.10
CA VAL A 973 -19.53 -25.23 1.79
C VAL A 973 -19.81 -24.99 0.31
N THR A 974 -20.36 -26.02 -0.36
CA THR A 974 -20.78 -25.99 -1.75
C THR A 974 -22.15 -25.31 -1.88
N GLN A 975 -22.15 -24.04 -2.25
CA GLN A 975 -23.34 -23.19 -2.29
C GLN A 975 -24.33 -23.56 -3.39
N ASN A 976 -23.89 -24.31 -4.41
CA ASN A 976 -24.77 -24.79 -5.46
C ASN A 976 -25.48 -26.11 -5.09
N TYR A 977 -25.22 -26.65 -3.89
CA TYR A 977 -25.89 -27.85 -3.40
C TYR A 977 -27.25 -27.52 -2.77
N PHE A 978 -28.25 -27.35 -3.63
CA PHE A 978 -29.67 -27.17 -3.31
C PHE A 978 -30.53 -27.75 -4.44
N PRO A 979 -31.87 -27.89 -4.31
CA PRO A 979 -32.67 -28.56 -5.33
C PRO A 979 -32.53 -27.92 -6.72
N PRO A 980 -32.34 -28.70 -7.80
CA PRO A 980 -32.42 -30.16 -7.87
C PRO A 980 -31.08 -30.90 -7.64
N PHE A 981 -30.00 -30.20 -7.30
CA PHE A 981 -28.65 -30.77 -7.10
C PHE A 981 -28.45 -31.43 -5.72
N SER A 982 -29.27 -31.08 -4.73
CA SER A 982 -29.26 -31.71 -3.41
C SER A 982 -30.20 -32.91 -3.34
N LEU A 983 -29.63 -34.12 -3.30
CA LEU A 983 -30.40 -35.36 -3.19
C LEU A 983 -30.21 -36.06 -1.84
N ALA A 984 -29.29 -35.56 -1.00
CA ALA A 984 -28.94 -36.22 0.23
C ALA A 984 -30.07 -36.25 1.26
N THR A 985 -30.22 -37.40 1.91
CA THR A 985 -31.07 -37.60 3.10
C THR A 985 -30.19 -37.99 4.29
N ALA A 986 -30.68 -37.80 5.51
CA ALA A 986 -30.00 -38.30 6.70
C ALA A 986 -30.93 -39.09 7.62
N LYS A 987 -30.36 -40.03 8.39
CA LYS A 987 -31.07 -40.84 9.39
C LYS A 987 -30.26 -40.96 10.68
N LEU A 988 -30.97 -41.14 11.79
CA LEU A 988 -30.36 -41.52 13.06
C LEU A 988 -30.02 -43.02 13.04
N VAL A 989 -28.87 -43.39 13.59
CA VAL A 989 -28.48 -44.76 13.88
C VAL A 989 -28.11 -44.84 15.36
N GLY A 990 -28.18 -46.02 15.97
CA GLY A 990 -27.81 -46.13 17.37
C GLY A 990 -27.50 -47.55 17.80
N GLU A 991 -26.65 -47.66 18.81
CA GLU A 991 -26.27 -48.93 19.42
C GLU A 991 -25.97 -48.72 20.90
N ASN A 992 -26.07 -49.77 21.72
CA ASN A 992 -25.82 -49.67 23.15
C ASN A 992 -24.55 -50.44 23.52
N ASN A 993 -23.64 -49.79 24.24
CA ASN A 993 -22.36 -50.38 24.65
C ASN A 993 -21.52 -50.94 23.48
N ASN A 994 -21.63 -50.33 22.30
CA ASN A 994 -20.87 -50.72 21.11
C ASN A 994 -20.98 -52.24 20.78
N ASN A 995 -22.20 -52.78 20.91
CA ASN A 995 -22.46 -54.21 20.82
C ASN A 995 -22.75 -54.69 19.39
N GLY A 996 -22.76 -53.78 18.40
CA GLY A 996 -23.07 -54.08 17.00
C GLY A 996 -24.53 -54.46 16.73
N VAL A 997 -25.45 -54.14 17.65
CA VAL A 997 -26.88 -54.32 17.44
C VAL A 997 -27.48 -52.99 16.99
N ASP A 998 -27.79 -52.88 15.70
CA ASP A 998 -28.35 -51.66 15.12
C ASP A 998 -29.80 -51.40 15.59
N LEU A 999 -29.98 -50.33 16.35
CA LEU A 999 -31.26 -49.85 16.89
C LEU A 999 -31.90 -48.77 16.01
N GLN A 1000 -31.41 -48.52 14.78
CA GLN A 1000 -31.92 -47.50 13.87
C GLN A 1000 -33.44 -47.58 13.68
N SER A 1001 -34.00 -48.78 13.55
CA SER A 1001 -35.45 -48.97 13.34
C SER A 1001 -36.31 -48.51 14.52
N ARG A 1002 -35.71 -48.34 15.71
CA ARG A 1002 -36.37 -47.87 16.92
C ARG A 1002 -36.23 -46.37 17.13
N LEU A 1003 -35.27 -45.71 16.46
CA LEU A 1003 -35.08 -44.27 16.53
C LEU A 1003 -36.06 -43.53 15.61
N SER A 1004 -36.44 -42.32 16.01
CA SER A 1004 -37.27 -41.44 15.19
C SER A 1004 -36.59 -41.05 13.87
N ALA A 1005 -37.39 -40.79 12.83
CA ALA A 1005 -36.88 -40.33 11.54
C ALA A 1005 -36.33 -38.90 11.62
N LEU A 1006 -35.13 -38.67 11.07
CA LEU A 1006 -34.53 -37.35 11.00
C LEU A 1006 -35.14 -36.56 9.81
N PRO A 1007 -35.57 -35.29 10.00
CA PRO A 1007 -36.31 -34.54 8.97
C PRO A 1007 -35.38 -33.89 7.93
N VAL A 1008 -34.43 -34.65 7.38
CA VAL A 1008 -33.48 -34.20 6.34
C VAL A 1008 -33.77 -34.91 5.03
N ASN A 1009 -34.20 -34.15 4.03
CA ASN A 1009 -34.46 -34.61 2.67
C ASN A 1009 -33.87 -33.64 1.63
N ALA A 1010 -34.04 -33.95 0.34
CA ALA A 1010 -33.54 -33.14 -0.76
C ALA A 1010 -33.87 -31.64 -0.64
N ALA A 1011 -35.08 -31.28 -0.18
CA ALA A 1011 -35.54 -29.90 -0.03
C ALA A 1011 -35.02 -29.21 1.24
N SER A 1012 -34.46 -29.96 2.19
CA SER A 1012 -33.86 -29.40 3.42
C SER A 1012 -32.57 -28.64 3.15
N TRP A 1013 -31.91 -28.89 2.02
CA TRP A 1013 -30.63 -28.27 1.66
C TRP A 1013 -30.84 -26.92 1.00
N ILE A 1014 -30.32 -25.88 1.64
CA ILE A 1014 -30.31 -24.51 1.15
C ILE A 1014 -28.84 -24.09 1.08
N GLN A 1015 -28.35 -23.89 -0.15
CA GLN A 1015 -26.96 -23.49 -0.43
C GLN A 1015 -25.92 -24.33 0.33
N GLY A 1016 -26.08 -25.65 0.28
CA GLY A 1016 -25.16 -26.60 0.90
C GLY A 1016 -25.36 -26.83 2.39
N VAL A 1017 -26.39 -26.26 3.03
CA VAL A 1017 -26.68 -26.49 4.46
C VAL A 1017 -28.09 -27.03 4.65
N ALA A 1018 -28.23 -28.08 5.46
CA ALA A 1018 -29.51 -28.56 5.99
C ALA A 1018 -29.52 -28.44 7.52
N THR A 1019 -30.61 -27.91 8.09
CA THR A 1019 -30.71 -27.67 9.54
C THR A 1019 -31.82 -28.51 10.16
N VAL A 1020 -31.52 -29.13 11.30
CA VAL A 1020 -32.50 -29.70 12.21
C VAL A 1020 -32.55 -28.78 13.43
N ASP A 1021 -33.65 -28.05 13.58
CA ASP A 1021 -33.78 -27.06 14.65
C ASP A 1021 -34.10 -27.70 16.02
N GLY A 1022 -34.03 -26.88 17.07
CA GLY A 1022 -34.31 -27.31 18.44
C GLY A 1022 -35.78 -27.61 18.75
N ALA A 1023 -36.71 -27.48 17.78
CA ALA A 1023 -38.08 -27.94 17.92
C ALA A 1023 -38.22 -29.44 17.61
N TYR A 1024 -37.24 -30.04 16.91
CA TYR A 1024 -37.21 -31.48 16.70
C TYR A 1024 -37.12 -32.22 18.04
N ARG A 1025 -37.90 -33.29 18.15
CA ARG A 1025 -37.96 -34.16 19.33
C ARG A 1025 -37.69 -35.59 18.87
N ALA A 1026 -36.50 -36.08 19.19
CA ALA A 1026 -36.13 -37.46 18.92
C ALA A 1026 -36.71 -38.38 20.01
N TYR A 1027 -36.86 -39.66 19.69
CA TYR A 1027 -37.22 -40.68 20.67
C TYR A 1027 -36.65 -42.04 20.25
N LEU A 1028 -36.51 -42.93 21.23
CA LEU A 1028 -36.24 -44.34 21.01
C LEU A 1028 -37.45 -45.16 21.44
N ASN A 1029 -38.11 -45.83 20.48
CA ASN A 1029 -39.25 -46.69 20.77
C ASN A 1029 -38.83 -47.85 21.67
N ARG A 1030 -39.68 -48.29 22.62
CA ARG A 1030 -39.52 -49.58 23.30
C ARG A 1030 -39.60 -50.77 22.33
N VAL A 1031 -39.08 -51.92 22.74
CA VAL A 1031 -39.32 -53.19 22.07
C VAL A 1031 -40.82 -53.50 22.05
N THR A 1032 -41.32 -53.98 20.91
CA THR A 1032 -42.70 -54.45 20.81
C THR A 1032 -42.90 -55.67 21.73
N PRO A 1033 -43.92 -55.65 22.61
CA PRO A 1033 -44.20 -56.78 23.50
C PRO A 1033 -44.41 -58.09 22.75
N ASN A 1034 -43.82 -59.17 23.27
CA ASN A 1034 -44.06 -60.52 22.75
C ASN A 1034 -44.48 -61.44 23.90
N VAL A 1035 -45.78 -61.78 23.90
CA VAL A 1035 -46.43 -62.63 24.91
C VAL A 1035 -45.81 -64.04 24.93
N THR A 1036 -45.49 -64.59 23.75
CA THR A 1036 -44.99 -65.96 23.60
C THR A 1036 -43.60 -66.14 24.21
N THR A 1037 -42.74 -65.11 24.12
CA THR A 1037 -41.38 -65.13 24.69
C THR A 1037 -41.30 -64.41 26.04
N ASN A 1038 -42.43 -63.99 26.60
CA ASN A 1038 -42.50 -63.17 27.81
C ASN A 1038 -41.60 -61.92 27.78
N LEU A 1039 -41.47 -61.30 26.59
CA LEU A 1039 -40.63 -60.12 26.38
C LEU A 1039 -41.49 -58.86 26.51
N TYR A 1040 -41.42 -58.23 27.68
CA TYR A 1040 -42.11 -56.96 27.96
C TYR A 1040 -41.13 -55.86 28.40
N GLN A 1041 -40.00 -56.25 28.95
CA GLN A 1041 -38.96 -55.37 29.47
C GLN A 1041 -37.91 -55.09 28.41
N ASP A 1042 -37.22 -53.95 28.54
CA ASP A 1042 -36.26 -53.49 27.54
C ASP A 1042 -35.12 -52.72 28.21
N GLY A 1043 -33.93 -52.82 27.64
CA GLY A 1043 -32.71 -52.23 28.20
C GLY A 1043 -32.30 -52.82 29.57
N PRO A 1044 -31.64 -52.01 30.43
CA PRO A 1044 -31.40 -50.58 30.30
C PRO A 1044 -30.35 -50.28 29.23
N PHE A 1045 -30.46 -49.11 28.60
CA PHE A 1045 -29.41 -48.59 27.74
C PHE A 1045 -28.73 -47.42 28.44
N GLU A 1046 -27.76 -47.73 29.28
CA GLU A 1046 -27.04 -46.71 30.06
C GLU A 1046 -25.96 -45.97 29.22
N SER A 1047 -25.58 -46.51 28.06
CA SER A 1047 -24.60 -45.94 27.14
C SER A 1047 -25.04 -46.17 25.69
N LEU A 1048 -26.19 -45.60 25.32
CA LEU A 1048 -26.70 -45.61 23.95
C LEU A 1048 -25.98 -44.55 23.14
N ASP A 1049 -25.11 -44.95 22.23
CA ASP A 1049 -24.57 -44.05 21.23
C ASP A 1049 -25.64 -43.78 20.17
N ILE A 1050 -25.80 -42.51 19.81
CA ILE A 1050 -26.65 -42.04 18.72
C ILE A 1050 -25.75 -41.38 17.69
N GLY A 1051 -25.85 -41.84 16.45
CA GLY A 1051 -25.12 -41.30 15.31
C GLY A 1051 -26.02 -40.81 14.20
N VAL A 1052 -25.43 -40.06 13.27
CA VAL A 1052 -26.08 -39.54 12.06
C VAL A 1052 -25.38 -40.14 10.85
N GLN A 1053 -26.16 -40.81 10.00
CA GLN A 1053 -25.72 -41.28 8.69
C GLN A 1053 -26.36 -40.41 7.60
N VAL A 1054 -25.55 -39.94 6.65
CA VAL A 1054 -26.00 -39.16 5.48
C VAL A 1054 -25.82 -40.00 4.21
N LEU A 1055 -26.85 -40.03 3.37
CA LEU A 1055 -26.92 -40.79 2.14
C LEU A 1055 -27.04 -39.81 0.97
N ASP A 1056 -26.10 -39.81 0.02
CA ASP A 1056 -26.06 -38.87 -1.11
C ASP A 1056 -27.27 -39.02 -2.06
N ASN A 1057 -27.78 -40.24 -2.22
CA ASN A 1057 -28.92 -40.61 -3.07
C ASN A 1057 -28.86 -40.11 -4.53
N ASP A 1058 -27.69 -39.70 -5.03
CA ASP A 1058 -27.54 -39.36 -6.44
C ASP A 1058 -27.80 -40.60 -7.31
N PRO A 1059 -28.79 -40.59 -8.24
CA PRO A 1059 -29.10 -41.73 -9.09
C PRO A 1059 -28.11 -41.92 -10.25
N ARG A 1060 -27.17 -40.97 -10.46
CA ARG A 1060 -26.18 -40.99 -11.56
C ARG A 1060 -24.74 -40.77 -11.07
N PRO A 1061 -24.29 -41.51 -10.05
CA PRO A 1061 -23.05 -41.19 -9.32
C PRO A 1061 -21.78 -41.56 -10.09
N ASN A 1062 -21.86 -42.40 -11.14
CA ASN A 1062 -20.68 -42.88 -11.88
C ASN A 1062 -19.55 -43.43 -10.95
N GLY A 1063 -19.93 -44.03 -9.83
CA GLY A 1063 -19.01 -44.52 -8.79
C GLY A 1063 -18.45 -43.45 -7.84
N ILE A 1064 -18.87 -42.19 -7.97
CA ILE A 1064 -18.48 -41.05 -7.14
C ILE A 1064 -19.65 -40.66 -6.25
N TYR A 1065 -19.47 -40.81 -4.94
CA TYR A 1065 -20.45 -40.45 -3.93
C TYR A 1065 -19.82 -39.51 -2.90
N ALA A 1066 -20.61 -38.56 -2.39
CA ALA A 1066 -20.29 -37.85 -1.18
C ALA A 1066 -20.47 -38.76 0.05
N TYR A 1067 -19.61 -38.62 1.06
CA TYR A 1067 -19.60 -39.45 2.26
C TYR A 1067 -19.76 -38.61 3.53
N VAL A 1068 -20.10 -39.22 4.67
CA VAL A 1068 -20.14 -38.51 5.97
C VAL A 1068 -18.73 -38.13 6.38
N ALA A 1069 -18.48 -36.88 6.74
CA ALA A 1069 -17.17 -36.41 7.16
C ALA A 1069 -16.80 -36.95 8.55
N SER A 1070 -15.55 -37.42 8.69
CA SER A 1070 -14.97 -37.94 9.93
C SER A 1070 -15.92 -38.89 10.70
N PRO A 1071 -16.41 -39.97 10.04
CA PRO A 1071 -17.30 -40.91 10.68
C PRO A 1071 -16.52 -41.70 11.75
N ASP A 1072 -17.14 -41.90 12.90
CA ASP A 1072 -16.58 -42.56 14.08
C ASP A 1072 -17.56 -43.57 14.70
N MET A 1073 -18.62 -43.91 13.97
CA MET A 1073 -19.63 -44.89 14.37
C MET A 1073 -20.09 -45.78 13.20
N ASP A 1074 -20.40 -47.04 13.51
CA ASP A 1074 -21.16 -47.96 12.66
C ASP A 1074 -22.00 -48.89 13.56
N ALA A 1075 -23.30 -48.58 13.68
CA ALA A 1075 -24.20 -49.24 14.63
C ALA A 1075 -24.37 -50.77 14.44
N ALA A 1076 -23.95 -51.30 13.29
CA ALA A 1076 -24.01 -52.73 12.98
C ALA A 1076 -22.71 -53.48 13.29
N THR A 1077 -21.66 -52.80 13.74
CA THR A 1077 -20.34 -53.38 14.01
C THR A 1077 -20.06 -53.37 15.50
N ALA A 1078 -19.71 -54.53 16.07
CA ALA A 1078 -19.33 -54.60 17.49
C ALA A 1078 -17.90 -54.07 17.72
N GLY A 1079 -17.72 -53.21 18.72
CA GLY A 1079 -16.44 -52.58 19.02
C GLY A 1079 -16.11 -51.44 18.05
N ASN A 1080 -14.93 -50.82 18.21
CA ASN A 1080 -14.59 -49.64 17.40
C ASN A 1080 -14.52 -49.98 15.90
N CYS A 1081 -15.32 -49.30 15.09
CA CYS A 1081 -15.32 -49.45 13.64
C CYS A 1081 -13.99 -48.98 13.01
N THR A 1082 -13.56 -49.67 11.96
CA THR A 1082 -12.41 -49.26 11.12
C THR A 1082 -12.87 -48.54 9.85
N LEU A 1083 -14.07 -48.85 9.36
CA LEU A 1083 -14.75 -48.23 8.22
C LEU A 1083 -16.12 -47.71 8.67
N CYS A 1084 -16.08 -46.70 9.53
CA CYS A 1084 -17.29 -46.09 10.09
C CYS A 1084 -18.14 -45.41 9.00
N ASN A 1085 -19.45 -45.42 9.16
CA ASN A 1085 -20.41 -44.93 8.16
C ASN A 1085 -21.36 -43.85 8.68
N ALA A 1086 -21.25 -43.51 9.97
CA ALA A 1086 -22.02 -42.50 10.66
C ALA A 1086 -21.12 -41.66 11.57
N LYS A 1087 -21.59 -40.46 11.89
CA LYS A 1087 -20.96 -39.59 12.90
C LYS A 1087 -21.67 -39.79 14.23
N ASN A 1088 -20.98 -40.24 15.27
CA ASN A 1088 -21.49 -40.24 16.65
C ASN A 1088 -21.74 -38.78 17.07
N ILE A 1089 -22.96 -38.50 17.51
CA ILE A 1089 -23.39 -37.18 17.94
C ILE A 1089 -23.62 -37.09 19.45
N SER A 1090 -23.87 -38.21 20.13
CA SER A 1090 -24.08 -38.24 21.57
C SER A 1090 -24.15 -39.65 22.13
N THR A 1091 -23.78 -39.80 23.41
CA THR A 1091 -24.08 -41.00 24.21
C THR A 1091 -25.15 -40.64 25.24
N GLN A 1092 -26.22 -41.42 25.33
CA GLN A 1092 -27.42 -41.12 26.12
C GLN A 1092 -27.80 -42.29 27.04
N THR A 1093 -28.42 -41.96 28.17
CA THR A 1093 -29.06 -42.94 29.07
C THR A 1093 -30.54 -43.05 28.78
N LEU A 1094 -30.98 -44.19 28.24
CA LEU A 1094 -32.36 -44.49 27.88
C LEU A 1094 -32.89 -45.65 28.72
N ARG A 1095 -33.97 -45.40 29.46
CA ARG A 1095 -34.54 -46.35 30.42
C ARG A 1095 -35.96 -46.75 30.04
N HIS A 1096 -36.28 -48.04 30.11
CA HIS A 1096 -37.68 -48.48 30.06
C HIS A 1096 -38.32 -48.21 31.42
N GLY A 1097 -39.23 -47.23 31.50
CA GLY A 1097 -39.87 -46.80 32.74
C GLY A 1097 -41.27 -47.34 32.95
N ARG A 1098 -41.71 -47.35 34.20
CA ARG A 1098 -43.12 -47.50 34.59
C ARG A 1098 -43.42 -46.71 35.87
N ALA A 1099 -44.64 -46.24 36.07
CA ALA A 1099 -45.10 -45.72 37.35
C ALA A 1099 -45.82 -46.81 38.15
N THR A 1100 -45.63 -46.88 39.45
CA THR A 1100 -46.27 -47.86 40.35
C THR A 1100 -46.82 -47.17 41.60
N MET A 1101 -47.85 -47.76 42.19
CA MET A 1101 -48.51 -47.25 43.39
C MET A 1101 -48.76 -48.40 44.37
N ASP A 1102 -48.58 -48.14 45.67
CA ASP A 1102 -48.95 -49.08 46.72
C ASP A 1102 -50.33 -48.76 47.28
N ASN A 1103 -51.08 -49.74 47.77
CA ASN A 1103 -52.35 -49.48 48.43
C ASN A 1103 -52.15 -48.66 49.72
N THR A 1104 -53.10 -47.78 50.05
CA THR A 1104 -53.09 -46.99 51.29
C THR A 1104 -54.36 -47.20 52.10
N TYR A 1105 -54.27 -47.11 53.41
CA TYR A 1105 -55.38 -47.41 54.32
C TYR A 1105 -55.29 -46.58 55.60
N GLY A 1106 -56.44 -46.16 56.14
CA GLY A 1106 -56.50 -45.42 57.39
C GLY A 1106 -57.90 -44.92 57.73
N PRO A 1107 -58.04 -44.13 58.81
CA PRO A 1107 -59.32 -43.56 59.20
C PRO A 1107 -59.82 -42.57 58.16
N GLU A 1108 -61.14 -42.51 57.98
CA GLU A 1108 -61.83 -41.62 57.04
C GLU A 1108 -61.62 -40.13 57.33
N THR A 1109 -61.14 -39.79 58.53
CA THR A 1109 -60.86 -38.43 58.98
C THR A 1109 -59.48 -37.90 58.61
N GLU A 1110 -58.58 -38.74 58.09
CA GLU A 1110 -57.20 -38.36 57.74
C GLU A 1110 -56.98 -38.29 56.23
N THR A 1111 -55.94 -37.55 55.83
CA THR A 1111 -55.41 -37.62 54.47
C THR A 1111 -54.52 -38.86 54.37
N LEU A 1112 -54.94 -39.86 53.59
CA LEU A 1112 -54.16 -41.06 53.34
C LEU A 1112 -53.03 -40.75 52.35
N LYS A 1113 -51.83 -41.21 52.66
CA LYS A 1113 -50.65 -41.07 51.81
C LYS A 1113 -50.45 -42.37 51.04
N MET A 1114 -50.54 -42.30 49.73
CA MET A 1114 -50.33 -43.43 48.82
C MET A 1114 -48.93 -43.30 48.19
N PRO A 1115 -47.96 -44.13 48.60
CA PRO A 1115 -46.63 -44.12 48.00
C PRO A 1115 -46.72 -44.37 46.50
N THR A 1116 -46.22 -43.43 45.72
CA THR A 1116 -46.20 -43.47 44.26
C THR A 1116 -44.77 -43.30 43.79
N ARG A 1117 -44.31 -44.18 42.90
CA ARG A 1117 -42.92 -44.17 42.43
C ARG A 1117 -42.80 -44.47 40.95
N THR A 1118 -41.80 -43.87 40.31
CA THR A 1118 -41.35 -44.28 38.97
C THR A 1118 -40.23 -45.30 39.12
N GLU A 1119 -40.36 -46.42 38.43
CA GLU A 1119 -39.36 -47.47 38.35
C GLU A 1119 -38.79 -47.55 36.93
N TYR A 1120 -37.60 -48.13 36.78
CA TYR A 1120 -37.07 -48.55 35.49
C TYR A 1120 -36.54 -49.97 35.55
N TRP A 1121 -36.48 -50.64 34.40
CA TRP A 1121 -35.89 -51.96 34.28
C TRP A 1121 -34.37 -51.86 34.24
N ASN A 1122 -33.67 -52.47 35.20
CA ASN A 1122 -32.21 -52.45 35.27
C ASN A 1122 -31.52 -53.66 34.61
N GLY A 1123 -32.28 -54.47 33.86
CA GLY A 1123 -31.82 -55.69 33.20
C GLY A 1123 -32.23 -56.96 33.94
N ALA A 1124 -32.56 -56.85 35.23
CA ALA A 1124 -32.99 -57.99 36.06
C ALA A 1124 -34.24 -57.70 36.89
N ASN A 1125 -34.41 -56.48 37.38
CA ASN A 1125 -35.52 -56.07 38.24
C ASN A 1125 -36.01 -54.67 37.88
N TRP A 1126 -37.26 -54.39 38.24
CA TRP A 1126 -37.77 -53.03 38.33
C TRP A 1126 -37.25 -52.39 39.61
N VAL A 1127 -36.53 -51.28 39.45
CA VAL A 1127 -35.93 -50.54 40.56
C VAL A 1127 -36.36 -49.08 40.51
N LEU A 1128 -36.35 -48.41 41.67
CA LEU A 1128 -36.68 -46.99 41.76
C LEU A 1128 -35.79 -46.16 40.82
N ASN A 1129 -36.38 -45.28 40.02
CA ASN A 1129 -35.64 -44.31 39.23
C ASN A 1129 -35.35 -43.05 40.06
N GLY A 1130 -34.30 -43.11 40.87
CA GLY A 1130 -33.90 -42.00 41.74
C GLY A 1130 -33.50 -40.71 41.01
N ASP A 1131 -33.25 -40.78 39.70
CA ASP A 1131 -32.88 -39.62 38.88
C ASP A 1131 -34.10 -38.82 38.39
N ASP A 1132 -35.32 -39.37 38.49
CA ASP A 1132 -36.53 -38.70 38.02
C ASP A 1132 -36.95 -37.56 38.95
N SER A 1133 -36.80 -36.33 38.48
CA SER A 1133 -37.26 -35.12 39.16
C SER A 1133 -38.13 -34.22 38.26
N CYS A 1134 -38.50 -34.72 37.08
CA CYS A 1134 -39.15 -33.94 36.03
C CYS A 1134 -40.52 -34.48 35.61
N THR A 1135 -40.81 -35.77 35.88
CA THR A 1135 -42.08 -36.37 35.49
C THR A 1135 -43.22 -35.72 36.27
N VAL A 1136 -44.27 -35.35 35.55
CA VAL A 1136 -45.54 -34.84 36.09
C VAL A 1136 -46.63 -35.85 35.78
N ALA A 1137 -47.48 -36.14 36.77
CA ALA A 1137 -48.68 -36.96 36.61
C ALA A 1137 -49.94 -36.12 36.88
N THR A 1138 -51.07 -36.49 36.28
CA THR A 1138 -52.35 -35.82 36.51
C THR A 1138 -53.06 -36.44 37.72
N TYR A 1139 -53.06 -35.71 38.84
CA TYR A 1139 -53.51 -36.27 40.13
C TYR A 1139 -55.03 -36.28 40.33
N GLY A 1140 -55.79 -35.44 39.63
CA GLY A 1140 -57.24 -35.32 39.84
C GLY A 1140 -57.99 -36.63 39.57
N LEU A 1141 -59.11 -36.84 40.25
CA LEU A 1141 -60.04 -37.92 39.87
C LEU A 1141 -60.98 -37.40 38.78
N GLY A 1142 -61.06 -38.13 37.67
CA GLY A 1142 -61.99 -37.85 36.58
C GLY A 1142 -63.42 -38.33 36.84
N SER A 1143 -63.63 -39.20 37.84
CA SER A 1143 -64.94 -39.71 38.25
C SER A 1143 -65.05 -39.77 39.78
N GLN A 1144 -66.26 -39.49 40.30
CA GLN A 1144 -66.65 -39.66 41.70
C GLN A 1144 -67.68 -40.81 41.86
N VAL A 1145 -67.87 -41.62 40.81
CA VAL A 1145 -68.75 -42.79 40.80
C VAL A 1145 -68.04 -43.95 40.13
N ASP A 1146 -68.56 -45.16 40.34
CA ASP A 1146 -68.11 -46.36 39.65
C ASP A 1146 -68.13 -46.21 38.14
N ASN A 1147 -66.99 -46.54 37.53
CA ASN A 1147 -66.84 -46.54 36.08
C ASN A 1147 -65.75 -47.53 35.68
N ALA A 1148 -66.15 -48.77 35.41
CA ALA A 1148 -65.25 -49.83 34.97
C ALA A 1148 -64.51 -49.48 33.66
N GLY A 1149 -65.14 -48.71 32.76
CA GLY A 1149 -64.54 -48.27 31.50
C GLY A 1149 -63.39 -47.29 31.69
N LEU A 1150 -63.43 -46.46 32.73
CA LEU A 1150 -62.37 -45.53 33.11
C LEU A 1150 -61.44 -46.10 34.20
N GLY A 1151 -61.73 -47.29 34.73
CA GLY A 1151 -60.95 -47.92 35.80
C GLY A 1151 -61.22 -47.43 37.22
N TYR A 1152 -62.37 -46.79 37.45
CA TYR A 1152 -62.79 -46.28 38.76
C TYR A 1152 -63.72 -47.29 39.43
N HIS A 1153 -63.46 -47.58 40.71
CA HIS A 1153 -64.26 -48.51 41.52
C HIS A 1153 -64.28 -48.06 42.99
N PHE A 1154 -65.49 -47.90 43.53
CA PHE A 1154 -65.86 -47.46 44.86
C PHE A 1154 -66.68 -48.59 45.50
N ASP A 1155 -66.25 -49.07 46.66
CA ASP A 1155 -66.97 -50.13 47.38
C ASP A 1155 -67.07 -49.80 48.88
N PRO A 1156 -68.27 -49.44 49.39
CA PRO A 1156 -69.53 -49.26 48.64
C PRO A 1156 -69.55 -47.96 47.80
N ASP A 1157 -70.57 -47.77 46.96
CA ASP A 1157 -70.78 -46.51 46.21
C ASP A 1157 -70.78 -45.27 47.13
N LEU A 1158 -70.29 -44.12 46.61
CA LEU A 1158 -70.41 -42.84 47.32
C LEU A 1158 -71.88 -42.45 47.50
N THR A 1159 -72.25 -42.07 48.72
CA THR A 1159 -73.61 -41.57 49.02
C THR A 1159 -73.70 -40.05 48.84
N THR A 1160 -74.92 -39.51 48.75
CA THR A 1160 -75.16 -38.07 48.54
C THR A 1160 -74.45 -37.22 49.60
N GLY A 1161 -73.62 -36.30 49.13
CA GLY A 1161 -72.83 -35.39 49.98
C GLY A 1161 -71.38 -35.83 50.19
N GLN A 1162 -71.02 -37.09 49.90
CA GLN A 1162 -69.64 -37.59 49.96
C GLN A 1162 -68.87 -37.31 48.66
N SER A 1163 -67.57 -37.07 48.78
CA SER A 1163 -66.64 -36.98 47.65
C SER A 1163 -65.23 -37.34 48.09
N ILE A 1164 -64.37 -37.68 47.13
CA ILE A 1164 -62.96 -37.99 47.36
C ILE A 1164 -62.11 -36.96 46.62
N ASN A 1165 -61.23 -36.29 47.34
CA ASN A 1165 -60.22 -35.43 46.74
C ASN A 1165 -58.89 -36.18 46.64
N ARG A 1166 -58.26 -36.11 45.47
CA ARG A 1166 -56.93 -36.65 45.22
C ARG A 1166 -56.00 -35.55 44.71
N SER A 1167 -54.83 -35.42 45.32
CA SER A 1167 -53.81 -34.43 44.98
C SER A 1167 -52.40 -35.01 45.14
N GLY A 1168 -51.41 -34.51 44.40
CA GLY A 1168 -50.00 -34.87 44.65
C GLY A 1168 -49.43 -34.08 45.82
N ALA A 1169 -48.56 -34.70 46.64
CA ALA A 1169 -47.78 -34.00 47.65
C ALA A 1169 -46.77 -32.99 47.05
N THR A 1170 -46.38 -33.21 45.79
CA THR A 1170 -45.51 -32.35 44.98
C THR A 1170 -46.10 -32.20 43.59
N SER A 1171 -45.60 -31.24 42.80
CA SER A 1171 -46.05 -30.98 41.42
C SER A 1171 -45.42 -31.90 40.38
N ALA A 1172 -44.34 -32.61 40.73
CA ALA A 1172 -43.62 -33.59 39.93
C ALA A 1172 -43.08 -34.68 40.87
N PHE A 1173 -42.71 -35.83 40.32
CA PHE A 1173 -41.91 -36.81 41.06
C PHE A 1173 -40.62 -36.15 41.57
N GLN A 1174 -40.15 -36.54 42.75
CA GLN A 1174 -38.90 -36.08 43.35
C GLN A 1174 -38.06 -37.29 43.71
N MET A 1175 -36.90 -37.45 43.07
CA MET A 1175 -36.10 -38.67 43.13
C MET A 1175 -36.91 -39.94 42.84
N GLY A 1176 -37.80 -39.84 41.85
CA GLY A 1176 -38.69 -40.89 41.41
C GLY A 1176 -39.83 -41.22 42.36
N GLN A 1177 -40.13 -40.38 43.36
CA GLN A 1177 -41.16 -40.64 44.35
C GLN A 1177 -42.04 -39.41 44.66
N PHE A 1178 -43.28 -39.66 45.05
CA PHE A 1178 -44.11 -38.73 45.81
C PHE A 1178 -45.24 -39.47 46.53
N ASP A 1179 -45.91 -38.80 47.48
CA ASP A 1179 -47.14 -39.30 48.09
C ASP A 1179 -48.36 -38.76 47.33
N LEU A 1180 -49.17 -39.66 46.77
CA LEU A 1180 -50.50 -39.30 46.27
C LEU A 1180 -51.45 -39.21 47.48
N LEU A 1181 -51.99 -38.03 47.72
CA LEU A 1181 -52.78 -37.70 48.89
C LEU A 1181 -54.26 -37.92 48.59
N TRP A 1182 -54.91 -38.74 49.41
CA TRP A 1182 -56.33 -39.07 49.28
C TRP A 1182 -57.09 -38.61 50.51
N ARG A 1183 -58.14 -37.81 50.32
CA ARG A 1183 -58.94 -37.28 51.41
C ARG A 1183 -60.42 -37.50 51.15
N ALA A 1184 -61.09 -38.16 52.08
CA ALA A 1184 -62.55 -38.19 52.10
C ALA A 1184 -63.10 -36.82 52.52
N LEU A 1185 -64.12 -36.35 51.81
CA LEU A 1185 -64.81 -35.11 52.07
C LEU A 1185 -66.32 -35.38 52.17
N THR A 1186 -67.01 -34.56 52.96
CA THR A 1186 -68.47 -34.58 53.04
C THR A 1186 -69.01 -33.16 53.13
N SER A 1187 -70.08 -32.89 52.39
CA SER A 1187 -70.86 -31.64 52.48
C SER A 1187 -72.04 -31.77 53.45
N SER A 1188 -72.42 -33.00 53.82
CA SER A 1188 -73.41 -33.33 54.84
C SER A 1188 -73.36 -34.84 55.17
N GLY A 1189 -73.45 -35.23 56.45
CA GLY A 1189 -73.43 -36.64 56.85
C GLY A 1189 -72.04 -37.19 57.19
N ASN A 1190 -71.88 -38.51 57.19
CA ASN A 1190 -70.62 -39.18 57.56
C ASN A 1190 -69.60 -39.14 56.40
N LEU A 1191 -68.32 -39.10 56.73
CA LEU A 1191 -67.23 -39.28 55.76
C LEU A 1191 -67.29 -40.67 55.12
N TYR A 1192 -66.77 -40.78 53.90
CA TYR A 1192 -66.76 -42.04 53.16
C TYR A 1192 -65.93 -43.10 53.89
N ARG A 1193 -66.52 -44.27 54.11
CA ARG A 1193 -65.86 -45.47 54.65
C ARG A 1193 -66.02 -46.59 53.63
N GLY A 1194 -64.93 -46.96 52.97
CA GLY A 1194 -64.94 -47.86 51.83
C GLY A 1194 -63.62 -47.84 51.07
N GLN A 1195 -63.58 -48.54 49.95
CA GLN A 1195 -62.43 -48.61 49.04
C GLN A 1195 -62.64 -47.67 47.86
N VAL A 1196 -61.55 -47.06 47.36
CA VAL A 1196 -61.52 -46.37 46.07
C VAL A 1196 -60.31 -46.84 45.28
N THR A 1197 -60.54 -47.42 44.11
CA THR A 1197 -59.50 -47.75 43.13
C THR A 1197 -59.66 -46.81 41.94
N ALA A 1198 -58.58 -46.12 41.54
CA ALA A 1198 -58.59 -45.29 40.34
C ALA A 1198 -57.20 -45.26 39.68
N PRO A 1199 -57.13 -45.09 38.35
CA PRO A 1199 -55.86 -44.88 37.65
C PRO A 1199 -55.21 -43.56 38.04
N LEU A 1200 -53.89 -43.51 38.00
CA LEU A 1200 -53.13 -42.26 37.97
C LEU A 1200 -52.70 -42.03 36.53
N ASP A 1201 -53.23 -40.98 35.90
CA ASP A 1201 -52.85 -40.56 34.56
C ASP A 1201 -51.38 -40.12 34.56
N VAL A 1202 -50.53 -40.94 33.93
CA VAL A 1202 -49.09 -40.73 33.81
C VAL A 1202 -48.73 -40.58 32.34
N PRO A 1203 -47.58 -39.96 32.01
CA PRO A 1203 -47.12 -39.95 30.63
C PRO A 1203 -47.04 -41.37 30.05
N THR A 1204 -47.35 -41.53 28.76
CA THR A 1204 -47.41 -42.83 28.08
C THR A 1204 -46.12 -43.65 28.24
N TRP A 1205 -44.97 -42.98 28.32
CA TRP A 1205 -43.68 -43.62 28.57
C TRP A 1205 -43.48 -44.16 30.02
N LEU A 1206 -44.48 -44.06 30.88
CA LEU A 1206 -44.54 -44.66 32.22
C LEU A 1206 -45.75 -45.58 32.43
N GLU A 1207 -46.59 -45.75 31.40
CA GLU A 1207 -47.60 -46.80 31.39
C GLU A 1207 -46.95 -48.18 31.28
N TRP A 1208 -47.68 -49.20 31.76
CA TRP A 1208 -47.20 -50.59 31.75
C TRP A 1208 -48.31 -51.59 31.39
N TYR A 1209 -47.89 -52.78 30.99
CA TYR A 1209 -48.74 -53.93 30.67
C TYR A 1209 -49.27 -54.60 31.95
N TRP A 1210 -50.14 -53.90 32.68
CA TRP A 1210 -50.69 -54.37 33.96
C TRP A 1210 -51.64 -55.56 33.83
N ASN A 1211 -52.23 -55.75 32.64
CA ASN A 1211 -53.22 -56.81 32.35
C ASN A 1211 -54.39 -56.89 33.37
N TRP A 1212 -54.81 -55.77 33.93
CA TRP A 1212 -55.78 -55.71 35.04
C TRP A 1212 -57.20 -56.17 34.66
N ASN A 1213 -57.53 -56.23 33.37
CA ASN A 1213 -58.83 -56.69 32.87
C ASN A 1213 -58.80 -58.14 32.36
N ASP A 1214 -57.66 -58.84 32.45
CA ASP A 1214 -57.44 -60.20 31.92
C ASP A 1214 -57.76 -60.38 30.41
N ILE A 1215 -57.86 -59.28 29.65
CA ILE A 1215 -58.32 -59.30 28.26
C ILE A 1215 -57.21 -58.92 27.27
N THR A 1216 -56.26 -58.05 27.65
CA THR A 1216 -55.21 -57.57 26.74
C THR A 1216 -53.83 -57.43 27.41
N PRO A 1217 -52.96 -58.45 27.33
CA PRO A 1217 -51.64 -58.43 27.97
C PRO A 1217 -50.61 -57.53 27.26
N THR A 1218 -50.95 -56.94 26.11
CA THR A 1218 -50.06 -56.08 25.31
C THR A 1218 -50.51 -54.62 25.25
N ALA A 1219 -51.56 -54.25 25.99
CA ALA A 1219 -52.02 -52.87 26.07
C ALA A 1219 -51.30 -52.13 27.21
N LEU A 1220 -50.74 -50.96 26.90
CA LEU A 1220 -50.26 -50.03 27.92
C LEU A 1220 -51.46 -49.45 28.69
N SER A 1221 -51.27 -49.26 29.99
CA SER A 1221 -52.29 -48.67 30.85
C SER A 1221 -51.66 -47.96 32.05
N ASP A 1222 -52.37 -46.95 32.54
CA ASP A 1222 -52.05 -46.24 33.79
C ASP A 1222 -51.97 -47.19 34.99
N PRO A 1223 -51.08 -46.94 35.97
CA PRO A 1223 -51.05 -47.68 37.21
C PRO A 1223 -52.32 -47.43 38.04
N ARG A 1224 -52.70 -48.43 38.83
CA ARG A 1224 -53.87 -48.39 39.72
C ARG A 1224 -53.52 -48.93 41.09
N ALA A 1225 -54.06 -48.29 42.12
CA ALA A 1225 -53.99 -48.73 43.51
C ALA A 1225 -55.25 -48.28 44.25
N SER A 1226 -55.47 -48.87 45.42
CA SER A 1226 -56.67 -48.67 46.22
C SER A 1226 -56.38 -47.86 47.49
N ALA A 1227 -57.22 -46.85 47.76
CA ALA A 1227 -57.29 -46.13 49.03
C ALA A 1227 -58.47 -46.66 49.86
N PHE A 1228 -58.22 -47.12 51.08
CA PHE A 1228 -59.23 -47.68 51.99
C PHE A 1228 -59.49 -46.74 53.17
N PHE A 1229 -60.68 -46.16 53.24
CA PHE A 1229 -61.11 -45.26 54.31
C PHE A 1229 -61.93 -46.00 55.37
N GLY A 1230 -61.68 -45.69 56.64
CA GLY A 1230 -62.41 -46.26 57.78
C GLY A 1230 -61.92 -47.62 58.26
N ARG A 1231 -60.67 -47.97 57.91
CA ARG A 1231 -59.94 -49.14 58.42
C ARG A 1231 -58.82 -48.70 59.36
N TYR A 1232 -58.60 -49.43 60.45
CA TYR A 1232 -57.51 -49.13 61.40
C TYR A 1232 -56.15 -49.53 60.79
N ARG A 1233 -55.20 -48.60 60.76
CA ARG A 1233 -53.79 -48.87 60.40
C ARG A 1233 -53.14 -49.64 61.55
N GLY A 1234 -53.34 -50.97 61.56
CA GLY A 1234 -52.64 -51.86 62.49
C GLY A 1234 -51.11 -51.76 62.34
N HIS A 1235 -50.38 -52.28 63.32
CA HIS A 1235 -48.91 -52.25 63.33
C HIS A 1235 -48.33 -53.00 62.12
N ASP A 1236 -47.30 -52.45 61.46
CA ASP A 1236 -46.65 -52.97 60.23
C ASP A 1236 -46.14 -54.44 60.29
N ARG A 1237 -46.21 -55.11 61.46
CA ARG A 1237 -45.83 -56.51 61.65
C ARG A 1237 -47.03 -57.48 61.64
N ILE A 1238 -48.26 -56.97 61.54
CA ILE A 1238 -49.48 -57.79 61.50
C ILE A 1238 -49.95 -57.89 60.05
N ILE A 1239 -49.62 -59.00 59.40
CA ILE A 1239 -49.91 -59.28 57.98
C ILE A 1239 -51.30 -59.90 57.73
N TYR A 1240 -52.11 -60.10 58.77
CA TYR A 1240 -53.47 -60.64 58.62
C TYR A 1240 -54.38 -60.15 59.76
N TRP A 1241 -55.51 -59.55 59.38
CA TRP A 1241 -56.64 -59.26 60.26
C TRP A 1241 -57.87 -59.97 59.71
N ARG A 1242 -58.54 -60.77 60.54
CA ARG A 1242 -59.82 -61.39 60.23
C ARG A 1242 -60.89 -60.66 61.05
N GLU A 1243 -61.68 -59.82 60.39
CA GLU A 1243 -62.93 -59.36 60.96
C GLU A 1243 -63.95 -60.51 60.90
N VAL A 1244 -64.55 -60.83 62.05
CA VAL A 1244 -65.71 -61.70 62.15
C VAL A 1244 -66.84 -60.78 62.57
N ASN A 1245 -67.87 -60.66 61.70
CA ASN A 1245 -69.01 -59.76 61.87
C ASN A 1245 -69.63 -59.78 63.27
#